data_AF-A0A522AIT3-F1
#
_entry.id   AF-A0A522AIT3-F1
#
_cell.length_a   1.000
_cell.length_b   1.000
_cell.length_c   1.000
_cell.angle_alpha   90.00
_cell.angle_beta   90.00
_cell.angle_gamma   90.00
#
_symmetry.space_group_name_H-M   'P 1'
#
loop_
_entity.id
_entity.type
_entity.pdbx_description
1 polymer ?
#
loop_
_entity_poly.entity_id
_entity_poly.type
_entity_poly.pdbx_seq_one_letter_code
_entity_poly.pdbx_strand_id
1 'polypeptide(L)'
;ETATDPAPMEMFETVIQLKPPGEWRKVAESRWYSSWAPEFLQKPLRKIWPDVRPISWDELVSEMDAALQIPGQVNAWTMPIKTRIDMLSTGIRTPVGIKVFGNDLGEISKLGEHLESVLRDVPGTRSVYAERTTGGYYLDIIPNRREIARYGLNVEDVLMVVETAIGGMPVAKTVEGRERFTINVRYSRELRDEPEKLKRVLVPVAMNETARRGNGETAMVADSPSRRFADSTPQIPLGQLADIHITTGPPLIKNEDGALTGWVYVDVAGRDIGGYVKDAKRAVEQKILSAGLLPSGYRLEWTGQYEYMLRVKERLKVVVPLTLALIFVLLFMNFKSVPETLIILLSIPFAMTGSIWFLWMLNYNLSIAVWVGIIALAGLAAQTGTVMIIYLDEAFHAYQRAGRMKTQHDLFEAITYGAVQRVRPKLMTVCMITFGLVPALWAHGAGAEAIQRIAAPMVGGLITSTILTLEIVPAIYSLWRGRQVQWVKGPRPPRKRWSELSRQFVEMEREGHHDAVTAQAAASESRADAESGTPPVKRATGKWLWVLAGLVVLAGMAVWLANKSAVERTADATHATHATHAAKSAALPEKVELTESQAKATQTFITVAAAVSESLAADNLTDFNKAAAQSEPTIQELLSSLPAEHPWREPLQKISRGGKLVAAGDLAEARKEFLAFSVATAEFARVARQQADVLRAIKLYRCPMAPQPGFWIQTNGPLRNPYFGSEMLGCGNELKD
;
A
#
# COMPACT_ATOMS: atom_id res chain seq x y z
N GLU A 1 -18.94 -13.27 -8.93
CA GLU A 1 -18.71 -13.16 -7.47
C GLU A 1 -17.38 -13.81 -7.12
N THR A 2 -16.35 -13.02 -6.88
CA THR A 2 -15.13 -13.49 -6.20
C THR A 2 -15.13 -12.90 -4.81
N ALA A 3 -14.67 -13.65 -3.80
CA ALA A 3 -14.57 -13.18 -2.41
C ALA A 3 -13.71 -11.91 -2.23
N THR A 4 -13.06 -11.45 -3.29
CA THR A 4 -12.18 -10.27 -3.37
C THR A 4 -12.81 -9.07 -4.07
N ASP A 5 -14.03 -9.16 -4.63
CA ASP A 5 -14.68 -8.02 -5.29
C ASP A 5 -15.78 -7.42 -4.40
N PRO A 6 -15.55 -6.27 -3.76
CA PRO A 6 -16.53 -5.60 -2.89
C PRO A 6 -17.65 -4.87 -3.67
N ALA A 7 -17.75 -5.09 -4.98
CA ALA A 7 -18.75 -4.48 -5.85
C ALA A 7 -20.19 -4.84 -5.45
N PRO A 8 -21.09 -3.85 -5.20
CA PRO A 8 -22.51 -4.13 -4.97
C PRO A 8 -23.18 -4.73 -6.22
N MET A 9 -24.20 -5.56 -6.01
CA MET A 9 -24.97 -6.20 -7.09
C MET A 9 -25.71 -5.21 -8.00
N GLU A 10 -25.94 -3.98 -7.54
CA GLU A 10 -26.59 -2.90 -8.29
C GLU A 10 -25.62 -2.12 -9.20
N MET A 11 -24.32 -2.45 -9.17
CA MET A 11 -23.29 -1.73 -9.91
C MET A 11 -22.89 -2.46 -11.19
N PHE A 12 -22.67 -1.69 -12.24
CA PHE A 12 -21.92 -2.08 -13.42
C PHE A 12 -20.67 -1.22 -13.52
N GLU A 13 -19.53 -1.88 -13.71
CA GLU A 13 -18.26 -1.21 -13.92
C GLU A 13 -17.88 -1.32 -15.38
N THR A 14 -17.36 -0.22 -15.94
CA THR A 14 -16.77 -0.21 -17.27
C THR A 14 -15.42 0.48 -17.19
N VAL A 15 -14.41 -0.14 -17.79
CA VAL A 15 -13.05 0.43 -17.84
C VAL A 15 -12.86 1.06 -19.20
N ILE A 16 -12.50 2.35 -19.19
CA ILE A 16 -12.18 3.10 -20.41
C ILE A 16 -10.68 3.30 -20.46
N GLN A 17 -10.03 2.73 -21.47
CA GLN A 17 -8.62 2.94 -21.71
C GLN A 17 -8.41 4.22 -22.52
N LEU A 18 -7.86 5.24 -21.87
CA LEU A 18 -7.54 6.51 -22.51
C LEU A 18 -6.29 6.38 -23.40
N LYS A 19 -6.28 7.13 -24.50
CA LYS A 19 -5.07 7.33 -25.32
C LYS A 19 -3.97 8.04 -24.52
N PRO A 20 -2.69 8.00 -24.95
CA PRO A 20 -1.65 8.80 -24.34
C PRO A 20 -2.01 10.30 -24.34
N PRO A 21 -1.67 11.09 -23.29
CA PRO A 21 -2.05 12.51 -23.19
C PRO A 21 -1.60 13.38 -24.36
N GLY A 22 -0.50 13.02 -25.05
CA GLY A 22 -0.03 13.72 -26.24
C GLY A 22 -0.97 13.62 -27.45
N GLU A 23 -1.84 12.61 -27.48
CA GLU A 23 -2.83 12.38 -28.54
C GLU A 23 -4.22 12.93 -28.17
N TRP A 24 -4.37 13.55 -27.01
CA TRP A 24 -5.64 14.10 -26.59
C TRP A 24 -6.04 15.31 -27.44
N ARG A 25 -7.35 15.49 -27.62
CA ARG A 25 -7.90 16.63 -28.33
C ARG A 25 -7.40 17.92 -27.71
N LYS A 26 -6.91 18.84 -28.54
CA LYS A 26 -6.46 20.15 -28.11
C LYS A 26 -7.66 21.09 -27.99
N VAL A 27 -7.74 21.79 -26.87
CA VAL A 27 -8.77 22.78 -26.56
C VAL A 27 -8.12 24.15 -26.57
N ALA A 28 -8.84 25.14 -27.09
CA ALA A 28 -8.40 26.54 -27.07
C ALA A 28 -8.47 27.07 -25.64
N GLU A 29 -7.39 27.64 -25.14
CA GLU A 29 -7.30 28.22 -23.80
C GLU A 29 -6.98 29.72 -23.92
N SER A 30 -7.88 30.56 -23.43
CA SER A 30 -7.63 32.01 -23.36
C SER A 30 -6.56 32.30 -22.31
N ARG A 31 -5.40 32.78 -22.74
CA ARG A 31 -4.29 33.14 -21.85
C ARG A 31 -4.48 34.54 -21.27
N TRP A 32 -3.78 34.82 -20.18
CA TRP A 32 -3.79 36.15 -19.53
C TRP A 32 -3.41 37.31 -20.46
N TYR A 33 -2.68 37.06 -21.56
CA TYR A 33 -2.32 38.06 -22.56
C TYR A 33 -3.31 38.18 -23.72
N SER A 34 -4.21 37.21 -23.91
CA SER A 34 -5.14 37.23 -25.05
C SER A 34 -6.24 38.29 -24.91
N SER A 35 -6.48 38.81 -23.70
CA SER A 35 -7.49 39.85 -23.44
C SER A 35 -6.96 41.29 -23.58
N TRP A 36 -5.65 41.54 -23.48
CA TRP A 36 -5.10 42.90 -23.45
C TRP A 36 -3.89 43.15 -24.39
N ALA A 37 -3.21 42.11 -24.89
CA ALA A 37 -2.00 42.30 -25.69
C ALA A 37 -2.30 42.51 -27.19
N PRO A 38 -1.68 43.49 -27.88
CA PRO A 38 -1.76 43.64 -29.33
C PRO A 38 -1.13 42.46 -30.09
N GLU A 39 -1.57 42.22 -31.33
CA GLU A 39 -1.22 41.02 -32.12
C GLU A 39 0.29 40.80 -32.32
N PHE A 40 1.10 41.88 -32.35
CA PHE A 40 2.56 41.79 -32.46
C PHE A 40 3.25 41.24 -31.20
N LEU A 41 2.68 41.48 -30.01
CA LEU A 41 3.13 40.92 -28.73
C LEU A 41 2.59 39.50 -28.51
N GLN A 42 1.44 39.18 -29.09
CA GLN A 42 0.87 37.82 -29.01
C GLN A 42 1.73 36.79 -29.75
N LYS A 43 2.34 37.13 -30.89
CA LYS A 43 3.19 36.20 -31.66
C LYS A 43 4.35 35.57 -30.85
N PRO A 44 5.22 36.35 -30.16
CA PRO A 44 6.26 35.75 -29.33
C PRO A 44 5.69 35.07 -28.08
N LEU A 45 4.61 35.60 -27.48
CA LEU A 45 3.98 35.01 -26.29
C LEU A 45 3.32 33.65 -26.58
N ARG A 46 2.69 33.46 -27.75
CA ARG A 46 2.12 32.18 -28.21
C ARG A 46 3.16 31.07 -28.35
N LYS A 47 4.42 31.43 -28.64
CA LYS A 47 5.52 30.45 -28.75
C LYS A 47 5.93 29.89 -27.39
N ILE A 48 5.80 30.69 -26.33
CA ILE A 48 6.15 30.30 -24.96
C ILE A 48 4.93 29.72 -24.23
N TRP A 49 3.75 30.28 -24.46
CA TRP A 49 2.47 29.82 -23.92
C TRP A 49 1.47 29.60 -25.05
N PRO A 50 1.40 28.39 -25.62
CA PRO A 50 0.45 28.09 -26.67
C PRO A 50 -1.00 28.39 -26.25
N ASP A 51 -1.79 28.94 -27.19
CA ASP A 51 -3.23 29.16 -27.07
C ASP A 51 -4.04 27.85 -27.16
N VAL A 52 -3.36 26.74 -27.42
CA VAL A 52 -3.93 25.40 -27.47
C VAL A 52 -3.22 24.51 -26.45
N ARG A 53 -4.00 23.86 -25.59
CA ARG A 53 -3.50 22.83 -24.68
C ARG A 53 -4.26 21.52 -24.90
N PRO A 54 -3.68 20.35 -24.61
CA PRO A 54 -4.48 19.14 -24.47
C PRO A 54 -5.60 19.38 -23.43
N ILE A 55 -6.78 18.80 -23.69
CA ILE A 55 -7.89 18.77 -22.73
C ILE A 55 -7.38 18.27 -21.36
N SER A 56 -7.88 18.84 -20.27
CA SER A 56 -7.48 18.34 -18.95
C SER A 56 -8.24 17.04 -18.63
N TRP A 57 -7.72 16.27 -17.66
CA TRP A 57 -8.43 15.08 -17.19
C TRP A 57 -9.82 15.44 -16.65
N ASP A 58 -9.93 16.51 -15.86
CA ASP A 58 -11.21 16.96 -15.30
C ASP A 58 -12.21 17.37 -16.38
N GLU A 59 -11.75 18.10 -17.41
CA GLU A 59 -12.60 18.51 -18.55
C GLU A 59 -13.09 17.32 -19.36
N LEU A 60 -12.21 16.37 -19.63
CA LEU A 60 -12.55 15.14 -20.36
C LEU A 60 -13.60 14.34 -19.58
N VAL A 61 -13.42 14.17 -18.27
CA VAL A 61 -14.39 13.49 -17.41
C VAL A 61 -15.71 14.23 -17.38
N SER A 62 -15.71 15.56 -17.32
CA SER A 62 -16.94 16.36 -17.37
C SER A 62 -17.70 16.23 -18.71
N GLU A 63 -16.99 16.20 -19.85
CA GLU A 63 -17.62 15.97 -21.15
C GLU A 63 -18.21 14.55 -21.26
N MET A 64 -17.48 13.54 -20.77
CA MET A 64 -17.93 12.16 -20.74
C MET A 64 -19.14 11.97 -19.83
N ASP A 65 -19.11 12.59 -18.64
CA ASP A 65 -20.21 12.55 -17.69
C ASP A 65 -21.48 13.14 -18.29
N ALA A 66 -21.38 14.30 -18.96
CA ALA A 66 -22.52 14.93 -19.63
C ALA A 66 -23.06 14.07 -20.80
N ALA A 67 -22.18 13.38 -21.53
CA ALA A 67 -22.58 12.53 -22.66
C ALA A 67 -23.21 11.19 -22.23
N LEU A 68 -22.86 10.67 -21.05
CA LEU A 68 -23.25 9.33 -20.56
C LEU A 68 -24.34 9.39 -19.49
N GLN A 69 -25.30 10.31 -19.63
CA GLN A 69 -26.44 10.39 -18.73
C GLN A 69 -27.53 9.38 -19.12
N ILE A 70 -27.73 8.35 -18.30
CA ILE A 70 -28.78 7.34 -18.47
C ILE A 70 -29.81 7.50 -17.34
N PRO A 71 -31.12 7.60 -17.63
CA PRO A 71 -32.14 7.71 -16.60
C PRO A 71 -32.06 6.58 -15.58
N GLY A 72 -32.04 6.93 -14.29
CA GLY A 72 -31.92 5.96 -13.19
C GLY A 72 -30.50 5.51 -12.86
N GLN A 73 -29.48 6.00 -13.58
CA GLN A 73 -28.08 5.73 -13.31
C GLN A 73 -27.35 6.99 -12.85
N VAL A 74 -26.56 6.87 -11.79
CA VAL A 74 -25.65 7.93 -11.34
C VAL A 74 -24.21 7.53 -11.66
N ASN A 75 -23.52 8.35 -12.44
CA ASN A 75 -22.15 8.12 -12.82
C ASN A 75 -21.18 8.51 -11.69
N ALA A 76 -20.10 7.74 -11.55
CA ALA A 76 -18.97 8.07 -10.69
C ALA A 76 -17.68 7.73 -11.43
N TRP A 77 -16.75 8.69 -11.48
CA TRP A 77 -15.56 8.60 -12.31
C TRP A 77 -14.30 8.43 -11.46
N THR A 78 -13.57 7.34 -11.67
CA THR A 78 -12.38 7.02 -10.88
C THR A 78 -11.44 6.07 -11.65
N MET A 79 -10.22 5.91 -11.14
CA MET A 79 -9.22 5.01 -11.71
C MET A 79 -9.33 3.62 -11.07
N PRO A 80 -9.20 2.50 -11.81
CA PRO A 80 -9.46 1.15 -11.26
C PRO A 80 -8.65 0.83 -10.00
N ILE A 81 -7.33 1.09 -10.03
CA ILE A 81 -6.43 0.83 -8.89
C ILE A 81 -6.85 1.67 -7.67
N LYS A 82 -7.10 2.96 -7.90
CA LYS A 82 -7.52 3.91 -6.85
C LYS A 82 -8.84 3.48 -6.22
N THR A 83 -9.80 3.08 -7.04
CA THR A 83 -11.13 2.62 -6.62
C THR A 83 -11.04 1.40 -5.73
N ARG A 84 -10.26 0.39 -6.14
CA ARG A 84 -10.09 -0.83 -5.34
C ARG A 84 -9.39 -0.55 -4.02
N ILE A 85 -8.40 0.35 -4.00
CA ILE A 85 -7.77 0.79 -2.76
C ILE A 85 -8.81 1.46 -1.86
N ASP A 86 -9.52 2.48 -2.36
CA ASP A 86 -10.50 3.25 -1.58
C ASP A 86 -11.62 2.33 -1.01
N MET A 87 -12.09 1.35 -1.79
CA MET A 87 -13.08 0.36 -1.36
C MET A 87 -12.55 -0.60 -0.31
N LEU A 88 -11.34 -1.16 -0.50
CA LEU A 88 -10.74 -2.05 0.50
C LEU A 88 -10.46 -1.34 1.82
N SER A 89 -10.23 -0.03 1.76
CA SER A 89 -9.70 0.73 2.86
C SER A 89 -10.77 1.50 3.65
N THR A 90 -11.85 1.96 2.99
CA THR A 90 -12.99 2.65 3.64
C THR A 90 -14.35 2.01 3.35
N GLY A 91 -14.44 1.10 2.39
CA GLY A 91 -15.69 0.62 1.80
C GLY A 91 -16.26 1.52 0.71
N ILE A 92 -15.86 2.79 0.66
CA ILE A 92 -16.43 3.79 -0.26
C ILE A 92 -15.54 3.95 -1.50
N ARG A 93 -16.17 3.99 -2.68
CA ARG A 93 -15.51 4.10 -4.00
C ARG A 93 -15.31 5.53 -4.48
N THR A 94 -16.07 6.48 -3.95
CA THR A 94 -15.99 7.90 -4.29
C THR A 94 -15.02 8.63 -3.36
N PRO A 95 -14.44 9.78 -3.79
CA PRO A 95 -13.50 10.54 -2.97
C PRO A 95 -14.08 10.94 -1.60
N VAL A 96 -15.38 11.21 -1.55
CA VAL A 96 -16.11 11.50 -0.32
C VAL A 96 -17.29 10.52 -0.24
N GLY A 97 -17.59 10.06 0.96
CA GLY A 97 -18.89 9.48 1.22
C GLY A 97 -19.32 9.64 2.66
N ILE A 98 -20.59 9.36 2.91
CA ILE A 98 -21.22 9.49 4.21
C ILE A 98 -21.83 8.15 4.57
N LYS A 99 -21.43 7.61 5.73
CA LYS A 99 -22.02 6.42 6.33
C LYS A 99 -23.12 6.85 7.29
N VAL A 100 -24.33 6.37 7.06
CA VAL A 100 -25.50 6.58 7.91
C VAL A 100 -25.68 5.33 8.74
N PHE A 101 -25.35 5.40 10.03
CA PHE A 101 -25.56 4.30 10.96
C PHE A 101 -26.90 4.44 11.67
N GLY A 102 -27.58 3.32 11.87
CA GLY A 102 -28.88 3.27 12.54
C GLY A 102 -29.32 1.84 12.86
N ASN A 103 -30.48 1.71 13.46
CA ASN A 103 -31.10 0.43 13.81
C ASN A 103 -32.24 0.01 12.86
N ASP A 104 -32.77 0.94 12.07
CA ASP A 104 -33.85 0.68 11.10
C ASP A 104 -33.39 1.02 9.67
N LEU A 105 -33.50 0.06 8.75
CA LEU A 105 -33.08 0.22 7.36
C LEU A 105 -33.96 1.21 6.58
N GLY A 106 -35.23 1.37 6.96
CA GLY A 106 -36.15 2.32 6.34
C GLY A 106 -35.78 3.77 6.65
N GLU A 107 -35.51 4.07 7.92
CA GLU A 107 -35.02 5.39 8.34
C GLU A 107 -33.63 5.70 7.78
N ILE A 108 -32.72 4.71 7.72
CA ILE A 108 -31.42 4.87 7.02
C ILE A 108 -31.64 5.26 5.55
N SER A 109 -32.56 4.59 4.85
CA SER A 109 -32.86 4.88 3.44
C SER A 109 -33.39 6.31 3.26
N LYS A 110 -34.37 6.71 4.09
CA LYS A 110 -34.93 8.07 4.09
C LYS A 110 -33.85 9.11 4.36
N LEU A 111 -32.99 8.90 5.35
CA LEU A 111 -31.87 9.80 5.64
C LEU A 111 -30.90 9.90 4.47
N GLY A 112 -30.62 8.78 3.80
CA GLY A 112 -29.84 8.74 2.57
C GLY A 112 -30.43 9.62 1.48
N GLU A 113 -31.73 9.52 1.20
CA GLU A 113 -32.44 10.35 0.21
C GLU A 113 -32.39 11.85 0.56
N HIS A 114 -32.58 12.21 1.83
CA HIS A 114 -32.45 13.60 2.27
C HIS A 114 -31.00 14.10 2.10
N LEU A 115 -30.00 13.30 2.45
CA LEU A 115 -28.59 13.62 2.24
C LEU A 115 -28.29 13.81 0.76
N GLU A 116 -28.80 12.92 -0.10
CA GLU A 116 -28.64 13.01 -1.55
C GLU A 116 -29.19 14.35 -2.09
N SER A 117 -30.41 14.73 -1.67
CA SER A 117 -31.00 16.01 -2.06
C SER A 117 -30.20 17.22 -1.56
N VAL A 118 -29.68 17.18 -0.33
CA VAL A 118 -28.93 18.29 0.26
C VAL A 118 -27.56 18.47 -0.42
N LEU A 119 -26.86 17.37 -0.67
CA LEU A 119 -25.50 17.38 -1.20
C LEU A 119 -25.45 17.74 -2.68
N ARG A 120 -26.54 17.46 -3.43
CA ARG A 120 -26.66 17.87 -4.84
C ARG A 120 -26.57 19.38 -5.02
N ASP A 121 -27.03 20.16 -4.03
CA ASP A 121 -26.98 21.64 -4.06
C ASP A 121 -25.59 22.21 -3.68
N VAL A 122 -24.68 21.38 -3.16
CA VAL A 122 -23.39 21.87 -2.66
C VAL A 122 -22.45 22.18 -3.85
N PRO A 123 -21.84 23.38 -3.89
CA PRO A 123 -20.90 23.72 -4.96
C PRO A 123 -19.69 22.78 -4.99
N GLY A 124 -19.41 22.22 -6.18
CA GLY A 124 -18.34 21.26 -6.42
C GLY A 124 -18.77 19.79 -6.40
N THR A 125 -20.05 19.51 -6.14
CA THR A 125 -20.64 18.18 -6.31
C THR A 125 -20.82 17.87 -7.80
N ARG A 126 -20.20 16.77 -8.28
CA ARG A 126 -20.48 16.25 -9.64
C ARG A 126 -21.70 15.36 -9.62
N SER A 127 -21.71 14.38 -8.73
CA SER A 127 -22.82 13.44 -8.58
C SER A 127 -22.93 12.97 -7.13
N VAL A 128 -24.16 12.64 -6.73
CA VAL A 128 -24.46 12.06 -5.41
C VAL A 128 -25.42 10.91 -5.62
N TYR A 129 -25.19 9.82 -4.91
CA TYR A 129 -26.08 8.68 -4.89
C TYR A 129 -26.15 8.12 -3.48
N ALA A 130 -27.34 8.09 -2.90
CA ALA A 130 -27.58 7.30 -1.69
C ALA A 130 -28.04 5.91 -2.08
N GLU A 131 -27.34 4.90 -1.55
CA GLU A 131 -27.75 3.51 -1.74
C GLU A 131 -29.13 3.27 -1.12
N ARG A 132 -29.96 2.49 -1.82
CA ARG A 132 -31.28 2.11 -1.34
C ARG A 132 -31.14 0.86 -0.46
N THR A 133 -31.23 1.04 0.85
CA THR A 133 -31.19 -0.06 1.83
C THR A 133 -32.50 -0.86 1.86
N THR A 134 -33.55 -0.34 1.23
CA THR A 134 -34.88 -0.95 1.09
C THR A 134 -35.37 -0.86 -0.36
N GLY A 135 -36.32 -1.72 -0.75
CA GLY A 135 -36.94 -1.67 -2.09
C GLY A 135 -36.56 -2.83 -3.01
N GLY A 136 -35.86 -3.85 -2.52
CA GLY A 136 -35.68 -5.11 -3.22
C GLY A 136 -36.99 -5.87 -3.29
N TYR A 137 -37.30 -6.48 -4.43
CA TYR A 137 -38.51 -7.26 -4.62
C TYR A 137 -38.28 -8.72 -4.23
N TYR A 138 -39.12 -9.23 -3.33
CA TYR A 138 -39.11 -10.62 -2.89
C TYR A 138 -40.45 -11.28 -3.17
N LEU A 139 -40.40 -12.59 -3.41
CA LEU A 139 -41.57 -13.44 -3.45
C LEU A 139 -41.56 -14.31 -2.20
N ASP A 140 -42.36 -13.95 -1.22
CA ASP A 140 -42.44 -14.66 0.05
C ASP A 140 -43.40 -15.84 -0.08
N ILE A 141 -42.90 -17.02 0.24
CA ILE A 141 -43.68 -18.27 0.34
C ILE A 141 -43.78 -18.60 1.82
N ILE A 142 -44.91 -18.24 2.45
CA ILE A 142 -45.12 -18.41 3.88
C ILE A 142 -45.85 -19.75 4.14
N PRO A 143 -45.20 -20.75 4.75
CA PRO A 143 -45.83 -22.05 4.99
C PRO A 143 -46.97 -21.94 6.01
N ASN A 144 -48.16 -22.38 5.63
CA ASN A 144 -49.31 -22.47 6.53
C ASN A 144 -49.23 -23.76 7.35
N ARG A 145 -48.64 -23.66 8.54
CA ARG A 145 -48.42 -24.80 9.45
C ARG A 145 -49.68 -25.60 9.75
N ARG A 146 -50.86 -24.98 9.77
CA ARG A 146 -52.13 -25.67 10.06
C ARG A 146 -52.57 -26.54 8.89
N GLU A 147 -52.49 -26.02 7.66
CA GLU A 147 -52.84 -26.79 6.46
C GLU A 147 -51.81 -27.89 6.21
N ILE A 148 -50.51 -27.59 6.36
CA ILE A 148 -49.43 -28.58 6.25
C ILE A 148 -49.64 -29.76 7.22
N ALA A 149 -49.97 -29.48 8.48
CA ALA A 149 -50.21 -30.50 9.49
C ALA A 149 -51.44 -31.39 9.18
N ARG A 150 -52.47 -30.87 8.50
CA ARG A 150 -53.64 -31.68 8.08
C ARG A 150 -53.26 -32.81 7.14
N TYR A 151 -52.21 -32.62 6.36
CA TYR A 151 -51.71 -33.62 5.41
C TYR A 151 -50.56 -34.46 5.97
N GLY A 152 -50.22 -34.29 7.26
CA GLY A 152 -49.14 -35.04 7.91
C GLY A 152 -47.75 -34.71 7.37
N LEU A 153 -47.60 -33.56 6.70
CA LEU A 153 -46.33 -33.07 6.16
C LEU A 153 -45.57 -32.24 7.21
N ASN A 154 -44.24 -32.18 7.07
CA ASN A 154 -43.41 -31.20 7.76
C ASN A 154 -43.28 -29.94 6.91
N VAL A 155 -42.94 -28.83 7.57
CA VAL A 155 -42.61 -27.58 6.86
C VAL A 155 -41.40 -27.76 5.95
N GLU A 156 -40.44 -28.59 6.37
CA GLU A 156 -39.26 -28.95 5.59
C GLU A 156 -39.63 -29.61 4.26
N ASP A 157 -40.62 -30.52 4.25
CA ASP A 157 -41.05 -31.20 3.03
C ASP A 157 -41.59 -30.20 1.98
N VAL A 158 -42.32 -29.17 2.43
CA VAL A 158 -42.83 -28.11 1.57
C VAL A 158 -41.71 -27.21 1.06
N LEU A 159 -40.81 -26.78 1.95
CA LEU A 159 -39.68 -25.91 1.58
C LEU A 159 -38.67 -26.61 0.67
N MET A 160 -38.45 -27.93 0.84
CA MET A 160 -37.60 -28.72 -0.05
C MET A 160 -38.14 -28.72 -1.49
N VAL A 161 -39.46 -28.79 -1.68
CA VAL A 161 -40.07 -28.66 -3.01
C VAL A 161 -39.88 -27.25 -3.58
N VAL A 162 -39.97 -26.21 -2.75
CA VAL A 162 -39.67 -24.83 -3.20
C VAL A 162 -38.22 -24.71 -3.66
N GLU A 163 -37.26 -25.20 -2.88
CA GLU A 163 -35.83 -25.11 -3.21
C GLU A 163 -35.45 -25.93 -4.46
N THR A 164 -36.03 -27.12 -4.62
CA THR A 164 -35.77 -28.00 -5.77
C THR A 164 -36.57 -27.56 -7.00
N ALA A 165 -37.90 -27.59 -6.96
CA ALA A 165 -38.76 -27.34 -8.12
C ALA A 165 -38.71 -25.88 -8.60
N ILE A 166 -38.68 -24.90 -7.68
CA ILE A 166 -38.67 -23.47 -8.02
C ILE A 166 -37.24 -22.92 -8.06
N GLY A 167 -36.44 -23.18 -7.02
CA GLY A 167 -35.07 -22.65 -6.89
C GLY A 167 -34.07 -23.30 -7.85
N GLY A 168 -34.20 -24.61 -8.09
CA GLY A 168 -33.23 -25.38 -8.87
C GLY A 168 -32.00 -25.75 -8.05
N MET A 169 -32.21 -26.18 -6.80
CA MET A 169 -31.15 -26.65 -5.91
C MET A 169 -30.25 -27.69 -6.61
N PRO A 170 -28.91 -27.55 -6.48
CA PRO A 170 -27.94 -28.59 -6.85
C PRO A 170 -28.23 -29.94 -6.16
N VAL A 171 -28.53 -30.99 -6.92
CA VAL A 171 -28.79 -32.34 -6.36
C VAL A 171 -27.55 -33.23 -6.38
N ALA A 172 -26.67 -33.04 -7.36
CA ALA A 172 -25.45 -33.84 -7.52
C ALA A 172 -24.40 -33.07 -8.33
N LYS A 173 -23.21 -33.66 -8.50
CA LYS A 173 -22.17 -33.15 -9.40
C LYS A 173 -21.67 -34.27 -10.31
N THR A 174 -21.53 -34.02 -11.61
CA THR A 174 -20.79 -34.93 -12.50
C THR A 174 -19.29 -34.74 -12.31
N VAL A 175 -18.55 -35.82 -12.56
CA VAL A 175 -17.08 -35.85 -12.47
C VAL A 175 -16.56 -36.17 -13.86
N GLU A 176 -16.11 -35.14 -14.58
CA GLU A 176 -15.62 -35.24 -15.95
C GLU A 176 -14.12 -34.92 -15.96
N GLY A 177 -13.30 -35.93 -15.65
CA GLY A 177 -11.87 -35.77 -15.39
C GLY A 177 -11.60 -34.85 -14.19
N ARG A 178 -11.05 -33.66 -14.46
CA ARG A 178 -10.76 -32.64 -13.43
C ARG A 178 -11.88 -31.62 -13.25
N GLU A 179 -12.83 -31.59 -14.18
CA GLU A 179 -13.96 -30.67 -14.14
C GLU A 179 -15.09 -31.25 -13.29
N ARG A 180 -15.88 -30.36 -12.70
CA ARG A 180 -17.04 -30.72 -11.87
C ARG A 180 -18.20 -29.86 -12.30
N PHE A 181 -19.23 -30.48 -12.84
CA PHE A 181 -20.46 -29.77 -13.24
C PHE A 181 -21.57 -30.08 -12.26
N THR A 182 -22.35 -29.07 -11.90
CA THR A 182 -23.49 -29.22 -11.00
C THR A 182 -24.69 -29.74 -11.77
N ILE A 183 -25.31 -30.81 -11.27
CA ILE A 183 -26.63 -31.28 -11.72
C ILE A 183 -27.68 -30.64 -10.81
N ASN A 184 -28.67 -29.97 -11.41
CA ASN A 184 -29.85 -29.48 -10.72
C ASN A 184 -31.13 -30.08 -11.33
N VAL A 185 -32.16 -30.20 -10.49
CA VAL A 185 -33.51 -30.56 -10.93
C VAL A 185 -34.37 -29.34 -10.68
N ARG A 186 -35.16 -28.93 -11.67
CA ARG A 186 -36.01 -27.74 -11.60
C ARG A 186 -37.19 -27.90 -12.55
N TYR A 187 -38.34 -27.30 -12.21
CA TYR A 187 -39.44 -27.20 -13.15
C TYR A 187 -39.07 -26.31 -14.35
N SER A 188 -39.64 -26.66 -15.51
CA SER A 188 -39.59 -25.82 -16.71
C SER A 188 -40.04 -24.40 -16.40
N ARG A 189 -39.38 -23.40 -17.02
CA ARG A 189 -39.62 -21.97 -16.73
C ARG A 189 -41.10 -21.58 -16.82
N GLU A 190 -41.83 -22.14 -17.79
CA GLU A 190 -43.25 -21.89 -18.05
C GLU A 190 -44.18 -22.27 -16.88
N LEU A 191 -43.72 -23.11 -15.96
CA LEU A 191 -44.47 -23.54 -14.77
C LEU A 191 -44.19 -22.65 -13.55
N ARG A 192 -43.28 -21.68 -13.66
CA ARG A 192 -42.74 -20.90 -12.52
C ARG A 192 -42.37 -19.45 -12.87
N ASP A 193 -42.87 -18.94 -13.97
CA ASP A 193 -42.67 -17.56 -14.43
C ASP A 193 -43.65 -16.57 -13.77
N GLU A 194 -44.80 -17.06 -13.28
CA GLU A 194 -45.85 -16.26 -12.66
C GLU A 194 -46.22 -16.76 -11.25
N PRO A 195 -46.51 -15.87 -10.28
CA PRO A 195 -46.93 -16.24 -8.93
C PRO A 195 -48.12 -17.20 -8.88
N GLU A 196 -49.10 -17.06 -9.78
CA GLU A 196 -50.28 -17.95 -9.83
C GLU A 196 -49.92 -19.37 -10.28
N LYS A 197 -48.89 -19.54 -11.11
CA LYS A 197 -48.42 -20.87 -11.52
C LYS A 197 -47.62 -21.55 -10.40
N LEU A 198 -46.91 -20.77 -9.59
CA LEU A 198 -46.19 -21.29 -8.41
C LEU A 198 -47.14 -21.93 -7.39
N LYS A 199 -48.37 -21.42 -7.24
CA LYS A 199 -49.40 -22.04 -6.39
C LYS A 199 -49.78 -23.46 -6.84
N ARG A 200 -49.53 -23.81 -8.10
CA ARG A 200 -49.84 -25.13 -8.69
C ARG A 200 -48.69 -26.11 -8.59
N VAL A 201 -47.54 -25.71 -8.04
CA VAL A 201 -46.40 -26.62 -7.80
C VAL A 201 -46.84 -27.74 -6.88
N LEU A 202 -46.51 -28.98 -7.23
CA LEU A 202 -47.05 -30.16 -6.56
C LEU A 202 -46.11 -30.65 -5.47
N VAL A 203 -46.62 -30.73 -4.24
CA VAL A 203 -45.92 -31.28 -3.08
C VAL A 203 -46.42 -32.71 -2.85
N PRO A 204 -45.54 -33.73 -2.87
CA PRO A 204 -45.93 -35.11 -2.60
C PRO A 204 -46.19 -35.31 -1.11
N VAL A 205 -47.32 -35.92 -0.77
CA VAL A 205 -47.63 -36.35 0.60
C VAL A 205 -47.03 -37.71 0.81
N ALA A 206 -45.90 -37.78 1.53
CA ALA A 206 -45.36 -39.05 1.97
C ALA A 206 -46.32 -39.69 2.99
N MET A 207 -47.13 -40.65 2.56
CA MET A 207 -47.83 -41.52 3.49
C MET A 207 -46.79 -42.38 4.20
N ASN A 208 -46.59 -42.14 5.50
CA ASN A 208 -45.71 -42.96 6.33
C ASN A 208 -46.07 -44.46 6.20
N GLU A 209 -45.20 -45.24 5.55
CA GLU A 209 -45.32 -46.70 5.40
C GLU A 209 -45.35 -47.45 6.75
N THR A 210 -45.04 -46.79 7.87
CA THR A 210 -45.09 -47.36 9.21
C THR A 210 -46.50 -47.73 9.68
N ALA A 211 -47.57 -47.26 9.01
CA ALA A 211 -48.93 -47.70 9.31
C ALA A 211 -49.32 -49.06 8.69
N ARG A 212 -48.51 -49.63 7.77
CA ARG A 212 -48.78 -50.96 7.16
C ARG A 212 -48.07 -52.13 7.86
N ARG A 213 -47.14 -51.89 8.80
CA ARG A 213 -46.51 -52.93 9.63
C ARG A 213 -47.26 -53.12 10.96
N GLY A 214 -48.53 -53.49 10.85
CA GLY A 214 -49.38 -53.86 11.98
C GLY A 214 -50.06 -55.20 11.71
N ASN A 215 -49.26 -56.27 11.61
CA ASN A 215 -49.55 -57.63 12.08
C ASN A 215 -48.54 -58.58 11.45
N GLY A 216 -47.84 -59.33 12.32
CA GLY A 216 -46.80 -60.25 11.93
C GLY A 216 -47.37 -61.43 11.16
N GLU A 217 -46.92 -61.59 9.92
CA GLU A 217 -46.76 -62.89 9.28
C GLU A 217 -45.75 -62.73 8.13
N THR A 218 -44.57 -63.30 8.33
CA THR A 218 -43.59 -63.57 7.28
C THR A 218 -44.20 -64.49 6.23
N ALA A 219 -44.76 -63.90 5.18
CA ALA A 219 -45.05 -64.61 3.93
C ALA A 219 -44.03 -64.18 2.87
N MET A 220 -43.08 -65.08 2.61
CA MET A 220 -42.32 -65.07 1.37
C MET A 220 -43.30 -65.29 0.21
N VAL A 221 -43.66 -64.22 -0.50
CA VAL A 221 -44.31 -64.31 -1.80
C VAL A 221 -43.37 -63.72 -2.83
N ALA A 222 -43.04 -64.58 -3.79
CA ALA A 222 -42.13 -64.37 -4.88
C ALA A 222 -42.47 -63.14 -5.72
N ASP A 223 -41.38 -62.55 -6.20
CA ASP A 223 -41.23 -61.71 -7.38
C ASP A 223 -42.40 -61.82 -8.39
N SER A 224 -43.10 -60.71 -8.58
CA SER A 224 -43.95 -60.44 -9.74
C SER A 224 -43.62 -59.03 -10.24
N PRO A 225 -42.96 -58.87 -11.40
CA PRO A 225 -42.50 -57.57 -11.92
C PRO A 225 -43.63 -56.66 -12.43
N SER A 226 -44.89 -56.96 -12.14
CA SER A 226 -46.06 -56.40 -12.82
C SER A 226 -47.05 -55.62 -11.93
N ARG A 227 -46.68 -55.26 -10.69
CA ARG A 227 -47.40 -54.19 -9.96
C ARG A 227 -46.93 -52.82 -10.46
N ARG A 228 -47.57 -52.44 -11.55
CA ARG A 228 -47.60 -51.12 -12.18
C ARG A 228 -47.63 -49.99 -11.14
N PHE A 229 -46.76 -49.02 -11.36
CA PHE A 229 -46.74 -47.62 -10.93
C PHE A 229 -48.12 -46.96 -10.75
N ALA A 230 -48.89 -47.33 -9.73
CA ALA A 230 -50.24 -46.81 -9.52
C ALA A 230 -50.70 -46.74 -8.05
N ASP A 231 -49.80 -46.63 -7.09
CA ASP A 231 -50.15 -45.89 -5.87
C ASP A 231 -49.70 -44.44 -6.13
N SER A 232 -50.59 -43.64 -6.74
CA SER A 232 -50.35 -42.21 -6.92
C SER A 232 -50.16 -41.60 -5.54
N THR A 233 -48.91 -41.31 -5.16
CA THR A 233 -48.63 -40.51 -3.97
C THR A 233 -49.51 -39.27 -4.05
N PRO A 234 -50.43 -39.03 -3.10
CA PRO A 234 -51.32 -37.89 -3.19
C PRO A 234 -50.46 -36.63 -3.25
N GLN A 235 -50.69 -35.79 -4.25
CA GLN A 235 -49.95 -34.55 -4.46
C GLN A 235 -50.86 -33.37 -4.20
N ILE A 236 -50.34 -32.38 -3.49
CA ILE A 236 -51.10 -31.20 -3.08
C ILE A 236 -50.45 -29.97 -3.70
N PRO A 237 -51.24 -29.06 -4.33
CA PRO A 237 -50.72 -27.80 -4.81
C PRO A 237 -50.15 -26.95 -3.67
N LEU A 238 -49.00 -26.31 -3.92
CA LEU A 238 -48.30 -25.45 -2.96
C LEU A 238 -49.21 -24.34 -2.41
N GLY A 239 -50.14 -23.82 -3.21
CA GLY A 239 -51.09 -22.80 -2.78
C GLY A 239 -52.12 -23.25 -1.73
N GLN A 240 -52.26 -24.55 -1.46
CA GLN A 240 -53.03 -25.05 -0.32
C GLN A 240 -52.18 -25.16 0.95
N LEU A 241 -50.86 -25.19 0.81
CA LEU A 241 -49.90 -25.42 1.90
C LEU A 241 -49.17 -24.14 2.31
N ALA A 242 -49.07 -23.15 1.44
CA ALA A 242 -48.35 -21.91 1.66
C ALA A 242 -49.02 -20.71 0.95
N ASP A 243 -48.94 -19.56 1.59
CA ASP A 243 -49.36 -18.28 1.02
C ASP A 243 -48.20 -17.66 0.24
N ILE A 244 -48.48 -17.20 -0.97
CA ILE A 244 -47.47 -16.59 -1.87
C ILE A 244 -47.85 -15.15 -2.12
N HIS A 245 -46.99 -14.20 -1.73
CA HIS A 245 -47.17 -12.78 -2.02
C HIS A 245 -45.87 -12.09 -2.38
N ILE A 246 -45.99 -11.02 -3.17
CA ILE A 246 -44.87 -10.15 -3.51
C ILE A 246 -44.72 -9.13 -2.39
N THR A 247 -43.53 -9.05 -1.82
CA THR A 247 -43.19 -8.08 -0.79
C THR A 247 -41.94 -7.29 -1.19
N THR A 248 -41.73 -6.14 -0.55
CA THR A 248 -40.51 -5.37 -0.67
C THR A 248 -39.68 -5.52 0.59
N GLY A 249 -38.40 -5.86 0.42
CA GLY A 249 -37.44 -6.05 1.49
C GLY A 249 -36.11 -5.33 1.22
N PRO A 250 -35.12 -5.50 2.11
CA PRO A 250 -33.78 -4.98 1.88
C PRO A 250 -33.04 -5.83 0.83
N PRO A 251 -32.63 -5.26 -0.33
CA PRO A 251 -31.93 -6.03 -1.37
C PRO A 251 -30.54 -6.50 -0.92
N LEU A 252 -29.89 -5.71 -0.05
CA LEU A 252 -28.60 -5.99 0.55
C LEU A 252 -28.56 -5.36 1.94
N ILE A 253 -28.17 -6.14 2.94
CA ILE A 253 -27.98 -5.63 4.30
C ILE A 253 -26.49 -5.39 4.51
N LYS A 254 -26.12 -4.11 4.67
CA LYS A 254 -24.74 -3.73 5.02
C LYS A 254 -24.61 -3.51 6.52
N ASN A 255 -23.49 -3.99 7.04
CA ASN A 255 -23.12 -3.88 8.44
C ASN A 255 -21.65 -3.46 8.53
N GLU A 256 -21.34 -2.59 9.48
CA GLU A 256 -19.97 -2.28 9.87
C GLU A 256 -19.90 -2.23 11.41
N ASP A 257 -18.95 -2.98 11.97
CA ASP A 257 -18.73 -3.16 13.42
C ASP A 257 -20.00 -3.56 14.21
N GLY A 258 -20.88 -4.35 13.60
CA GLY A 258 -22.11 -4.83 14.23
C GLY A 258 -23.30 -3.87 14.07
N ALA A 259 -23.12 -2.68 13.50
CA ALA A 259 -24.19 -1.71 13.25
C ALA A 259 -24.66 -1.72 11.79
N LEU A 260 -25.97 -1.56 11.56
CA LEU A 260 -26.51 -1.40 10.21
C LEU A 260 -26.09 -0.05 9.64
N THR A 261 -25.74 -0.03 8.35
CA THR A 261 -25.23 1.17 7.68
C THR A 261 -25.78 1.32 6.27
N GLY A 262 -26.08 2.56 5.89
CA GLY A 262 -26.37 2.95 4.52
C GLY A 262 -25.33 3.95 4.04
N TRP A 263 -24.89 3.84 2.79
CA TRP A 263 -23.81 4.66 2.25
C TRP A 263 -24.33 5.68 1.24
N VAL A 264 -23.84 6.90 1.37
CA VAL A 264 -24.04 7.98 0.39
C VAL A 264 -22.71 8.26 -0.30
N TYR A 265 -22.68 8.01 -1.60
CA TYR A 265 -21.54 8.22 -2.47
C TYR A 265 -21.57 9.62 -3.04
N VAL A 266 -20.45 10.33 -2.99
CA VAL A 266 -20.33 11.73 -3.43
C VAL A 266 -19.09 11.88 -4.30
N ASP A 267 -19.30 12.15 -5.59
CA ASP A 267 -18.23 12.52 -6.50
C ASP A 267 -18.02 14.04 -6.51
N VAL A 268 -16.76 14.48 -6.39
CA VAL A 268 -16.38 15.88 -6.21
C VAL A 268 -15.52 16.31 -7.40
N ALA A 269 -15.84 17.46 -8.00
CA ALA A 269 -15.14 18.00 -9.16
C ALA A 269 -14.72 19.46 -8.98
N GLY A 270 -13.54 19.82 -9.49
CA GLY A 270 -13.07 21.20 -9.59
C GLY A 270 -12.76 21.89 -8.26
N ARG A 271 -12.71 21.17 -7.13
CA ARG A 271 -12.46 21.74 -5.80
C ARG A 271 -11.70 20.76 -4.88
N ASP A 272 -11.07 21.30 -3.84
CA ASP A 272 -10.39 20.51 -2.83
C ASP A 272 -11.37 19.76 -1.90
N ILE A 273 -11.01 18.52 -1.53
CA ILE A 273 -11.85 17.63 -0.73
C ILE A 273 -12.13 18.22 0.67
N GLY A 274 -11.14 18.88 1.28
CA GLY A 274 -11.28 19.42 2.63
C GLY A 274 -12.26 20.59 2.72
N GLY A 275 -12.16 21.53 1.79
CA GLY A 275 -13.07 22.66 1.61
C GLY A 275 -14.47 22.18 1.25
N TYR A 276 -14.59 21.23 0.32
CA TYR A 276 -15.86 20.61 -0.01
C TYR A 276 -16.57 20.03 1.22
N VAL A 277 -15.88 19.14 1.96
CA VAL A 277 -16.48 18.48 3.14
C VAL A 277 -16.86 19.49 4.22
N LYS A 278 -16.10 20.58 4.37
CA LYS A 278 -16.45 21.66 5.32
C LYS A 278 -17.77 22.35 4.96
N ASP A 279 -17.98 22.67 3.69
CA ASP A 279 -19.21 23.28 3.21
C ASP A 279 -20.38 22.30 3.22
N ALA A 280 -20.13 21.05 2.81
CA ALA A 280 -21.12 19.98 2.85
C ALA A 280 -21.57 19.67 4.28
N LYS A 281 -20.65 19.63 5.25
CA LYS A 281 -20.99 19.50 6.69
C LYS A 281 -21.87 20.64 7.16
N ARG A 282 -21.57 21.88 6.77
CA ARG A 282 -22.39 23.04 7.12
C ARG A 282 -23.79 22.93 6.50
N ALA A 283 -23.90 22.50 5.24
CA ALA A 283 -25.19 22.29 4.58
C ALA A 283 -26.02 21.19 5.26
N VAL A 284 -25.40 20.07 5.62
CA VAL A 284 -26.03 18.96 6.36
C VAL A 284 -26.46 19.41 7.77
N GLU A 285 -25.61 20.15 8.48
CA GLU A 285 -25.94 20.68 9.81
C GLU A 285 -27.14 21.65 9.76
N GLN A 286 -27.18 22.52 8.74
CA GLN A 286 -28.28 23.45 8.55
C GLN A 286 -29.58 22.76 8.13
N LYS A 287 -29.54 21.90 7.10
CA LYS A 287 -30.79 21.34 6.52
C LYS A 287 -31.29 20.09 7.23
N ILE A 288 -30.43 19.32 7.90
CA ILE A 288 -30.79 18.03 8.52
C ILE A 288 -30.76 18.11 10.04
N LEU A 289 -29.64 18.54 10.63
CA LEU A 289 -29.48 18.55 12.09
C LEU A 289 -30.38 19.60 12.76
N SER A 290 -30.40 20.83 12.22
CA SER A 290 -31.22 21.90 12.80
C SER A 290 -32.73 21.67 12.62
N ALA A 291 -33.12 20.91 11.60
CA ALA A 291 -34.50 20.50 11.34
C ALA A 291 -34.95 19.29 12.18
N GLY A 292 -34.05 18.70 12.99
CA GLY A 292 -34.36 17.52 13.81
C GLY A 292 -34.61 16.25 12.97
N LEU A 293 -34.12 16.20 11.73
CA LEU A 293 -34.34 15.07 10.82
C LEU A 293 -33.46 13.86 11.15
N LEU A 294 -32.41 14.01 11.98
CA LEU A 294 -31.58 12.90 12.44
C LEU A 294 -32.17 12.31 13.74
N PRO A 295 -32.76 11.10 13.72
CA PRO A 295 -33.38 10.52 14.90
C PRO A 295 -32.33 10.12 15.96
N SER A 296 -32.76 9.98 17.22
CA SER A 296 -31.87 9.50 18.29
C SER A 296 -31.35 8.09 17.99
N GLY A 297 -30.05 7.86 18.19
CA GLY A 297 -29.42 6.58 17.88
C GLY A 297 -28.86 6.47 16.46
N TYR A 298 -29.07 7.48 15.62
CA TYR A 298 -28.46 7.58 14.30
C TYR A 298 -27.21 8.45 14.33
N ARG A 299 -26.19 8.08 13.56
CA ARG A 299 -24.96 8.87 13.43
C ARG A 299 -24.49 8.93 11.98
N LEU A 300 -23.97 10.08 11.61
CA LEU A 300 -23.39 10.34 10.29
C LEU A 300 -21.88 10.36 10.41
N GLU A 301 -21.20 9.53 9.62
CA GLU A 301 -19.74 9.49 9.57
C GLU A 301 -19.24 9.83 8.18
N TRP A 302 -18.30 10.76 8.10
CA TRP A 302 -17.70 11.20 6.83
C TRP A 302 -16.45 10.38 6.56
N THR A 303 -16.45 9.65 5.45
CA THR A 303 -15.39 8.72 5.08
C THR A 303 -14.98 8.90 3.61
N GLY A 304 -14.25 7.93 3.06
CA GLY A 304 -13.52 8.03 1.79
C GLY A 304 -12.15 8.67 2.02
N GLN A 305 -11.68 9.45 1.06
CA GLN A 305 -10.34 10.06 1.09
C GLN A 305 -10.20 11.12 2.17
N TYR A 306 -11.32 11.71 2.59
CA TYR A 306 -11.36 12.66 3.70
C TYR A 306 -10.88 12.04 5.02
N GLU A 307 -11.19 10.76 5.29
CA GLU A 307 -10.73 10.07 6.49
C GLU A 307 -9.20 9.93 6.50
N TYR A 308 -8.59 9.57 5.37
CA TYR A 308 -7.13 9.51 5.24
C TYR A 308 -6.48 10.87 5.45
N MET A 309 -7.08 11.92 4.89
CA MET A 309 -6.58 13.28 5.09
C MET A 309 -6.58 13.66 6.57
N LEU A 310 -7.63 13.30 7.33
CA LEU A 310 -7.68 13.52 8.78
C LEU A 310 -6.63 12.69 9.52
N ARG A 311 -6.48 11.41 9.19
CA ARG A 311 -5.48 10.52 9.80
C ARG A 311 -4.06 11.03 9.58
N VAL A 312 -3.75 11.51 8.38
CA VAL A 312 -2.46 12.13 8.06
C VAL A 312 -2.27 13.43 8.82
N LYS A 313 -3.29 14.30 8.88
CA LYS A 313 -3.23 15.54 9.66
C LYS A 313 -2.88 15.26 11.11
N GLU A 314 -3.48 14.24 11.72
CA GLU A 314 -3.19 13.86 13.10
C GLU A 314 -1.76 13.34 13.27
N ARG A 315 -1.27 12.51 12.33
CA ARG A 315 0.13 12.06 12.32
C ARG A 315 1.10 13.22 12.15
N LEU A 316 0.82 14.18 11.26
CA LEU A 316 1.69 15.33 11.01
C LEU A 316 1.83 16.23 12.25
N LYS A 317 0.80 16.35 13.09
CA LYS A 317 0.91 17.06 14.38
C LYS A 317 2.00 16.49 15.29
N VAL A 318 2.30 15.19 15.18
CA VAL A 318 3.35 14.53 15.96
C VAL A 318 4.68 14.52 15.20
N VAL A 319 4.67 14.20 13.90
CA VAL A 319 5.87 14.05 13.08
C VAL A 319 6.60 15.40 12.89
N VAL A 320 5.89 16.51 12.69
CA VAL A 320 6.53 17.81 12.47
C VAL A 320 7.32 18.29 13.71
N PRO A 321 6.76 18.31 14.93
CA PRO A 321 7.55 18.64 16.13
C PRO A 321 8.71 17.69 16.38
N LEU A 322 8.50 16.38 16.16
CA LEU A 322 9.55 15.37 16.36
C LEU A 322 10.73 15.59 15.40
N THR A 323 10.45 15.85 14.12
CA THR A 323 11.50 16.14 13.13
C THR A 323 12.24 17.43 13.41
N LEU A 324 11.53 18.50 13.82
CA LEU A 324 12.17 19.75 14.24
C LEU A 324 13.04 19.56 15.49
N ALA A 325 12.58 18.78 16.47
CA ALA A 325 13.37 18.44 17.66
C ALA A 325 14.61 17.62 17.30
N LEU A 326 14.49 16.64 16.40
CA LEU A 326 15.62 15.86 15.92
C LEU A 326 16.64 16.74 15.19
N ILE A 327 16.18 17.61 14.29
CA ILE A 327 17.05 18.59 13.60
C ILE A 327 17.74 19.48 14.63
N PHE A 328 17.00 19.99 15.61
CA PHE A 328 17.57 20.81 16.69
C PHE A 328 18.66 20.07 17.46
N VAL A 329 18.43 18.82 17.88
CA VAL A 329 19.42 18.02 18.61
C VAL A 329 20.66 17.78 17.76
N LEU A 330 20.50 17.42 16.48
CA LEU A 330 21.64 17.18 15.58
C LEU A 330 22.46 18.45 15.36
N LEU A 331 21.81 19.60 15.16
CA LEU A 331 22.48 20.90 15.02
C LEU A 331 23.16 21.31 16.33
N PHE A 332 22.50 21.12 17.47
CA PHE A 332 23.07 21.40 18.78
C PHE A 332 24.29 20.53 19.07
N MET A 333 24.28 19.25 18.69
CA MET A 333 25.45 18.38 18.83
C MET A 333 26.62 18.81 17.94
N ASN A 334 26.33 19.37 16.76
CA ASN A 334 27.35 19.86 15.84
C ASN A 334 28.00 21.17 16.32
N PHE A 335 27.19 22.17 16.69
CA PHE A 335 27.66 23.51 17.05
C PHE A 335 27.92 23.70 18.55
N LYS A 336 27.33 22.87 19.41
CA LYS A 336 27.31 23.02 20.88
C LYS A 336 26.83 24.41 21.33
N SER A 337 26.07 25.09 20.49
CA SER A 337 25.64 26.49 20.65
C SER A 337 24.15 26.60 20.31
N VAL A 338 23.35 26.99 21.31
CA VAL A 338 21.89 27.18 21.15
C VAL A 338 21.57 28.34 20.19
N PRO A 339 22.22 29.52 20.26
CA PRO A 339 21.92 30.61 19.35
C PRO A 339 22.21 30.28 17.89
N GLU A 340 23.36 29.67 17.58
CA GLU A 340 23.71 29.23 16.22
C GLU A 340 22.68 28.23 15.68
N THR A 341 22.28 27.28 16.52
CA THR A 341 21.25 26.28 16.18
C THR A 341 19.90 26.95 15.87
N LEU A 342 19.46 27.91 16.68
CA LEU A 342 18.20 28.63 16.45
C LEU A 342 18.24 29.51 15.20
N ILE A 343 19.39 30.14 14.90
CA ILE A 343 19.58 30.92 13.65
C ILE A 343 19.44 30.01 12.43
N ILE A 344 19.97 28.79 12.48
CA ILE A 344 19.81 27.81 11.40
C ILE A 344 18.37 27.32 11.32
N LEU A 345 17.74 27.00 12.45
CA LEU A 345 16.35 26.53 12.48
C LEU A 345 15.37 27.58 11.93
N LEU A 346 15.67 28.86 12.16
CA LEU A 346 14.92 29.98 11.57
C LEU A 346 14.90 29.91 10.04
N SER A 347 15.86 29.26 9.39
CA SER A 347 15.86 29.14 7.93
C SER A 347 14.72 28.29 7.36
N ILE A 348 14.14 27.39 8.17
CA ILE A 348 13.12 26.44 7.72
C ILE A 348 11.78 27.12 7.40
N PRO A 349 11.15 27.93 8.28
CA PRO A 349 9.90 28.65 7.96
C PRO A 349 9.99 29.54 6.71
N PHE A 350 11.15 30.15 6.45
CA PHE A 350 11.36 30.99 5.27
C PHE A 350 11.50 30.17 3.98
N ALA A 351 12.16 29.01 4.05
CA ALA A 351 12.18 28.07 2.93
C ALA A 351 10.75 27.59 2.62
N MET A 352 9.96 27.24 3.65
CA MET A 352 8.56 26.85 3.49
C MET A 352 7.71 27.93 2.81
N THR A 353 7.97 29.21 3.10
CA THR A 353 7.25 30.33 2.47
C THR A 353 7.42 30.32 0.95
N GLY A 354 8.62 30.02 0.45
CA GLY A 354 8.89 29.88 -0.99
C GLY A 354 8.19 28.68 -1.60
N SER A 355 8.13 27.56 -0.87
CA SER A 355 7.35 26.39 -1.30
C SER A 355 5.87 26.72 -1.48
N ILE A 356 5.25 27.40 -0.50
CA ILE A 356 3.83 27.74 -0.53
C ILE A 356 3.54 28.69 -1.72
N TRP A 357 4.38 29.70 -1.93
CA TRP A 357 4.26 30.60 -3.07
C TRP A 357 4.35 29.88 -4.41
N PHE A 358 5.28 28.96 -4.53
CA PHE A 358 5.47 28.21 -5.77
C PHE A 358 4.33 27.20 -6.04
N LEU A 359 3.83 26.55 -4.99
CA LEU A 359 2.64 25.69 -5.09
C LEU A 359 1.39 26.48 -5.50
N TRP A 360 1.20 27.68 -4.94
CA TRP A 360 0.12 28.58 -5.32
C TRP A 360 0.23 29.00 -6.78
N MET A 361 1.44 29.35 -7.25
CA MET A 361 1.70 29.68 -8.65
C MET A 361 1.41 28.52 -9.61
N LEU A 362 1.68 27.28 -9.20
CA LEU A 362 1.39 26.07 -9.97
C LEU A 362 -0.04 25.54 -9.78
N ASN A 363 -0.86 26.19 -8.95
CA ASN A 363 -2.20 25.76 -8.58
C ASN A 363 -2.25 24.31 -8.05
N TYR A 364 -1.25 23.92 -7.24
CA TYR A 364 -1.19 22.60 -6.63
C TYR A 364 -1.83 22.59 -5.24
N ASN A 365 -2.67 21.58 -4.99
CA ASN A 365 -3.25 21.34 -3.67
C ASN A 365 -2.22 20.83 -2.66
N LEU A 366 -2.43 21.17 -1.39
CA LEU A 366 -1.67 20.61 -0.29
C LEU A 366 -1.98 19.10 -0.18
N SER A 367 -0.96 18.26 -0.37
CA SER A 367 -1.10 16.80 -0.36
C SER A 367 0.04 16.14 0.41
N ILE A 368 -0.05 14.82 0.62
CA ILE A 368 1.01 14.05 1.29
C ILE A 368 2.35 14.19 0.53
N ALA A 369 2.31 14.10 -0.80
CA ALA A 369 3.47 14.29 -1.67
C ALA A 369 4.14 15.66 -1.46
N VAL A 370 3.32 16.72 -1.37
CA VAL A 370 3.80 18.08 -1.07
C VAL A 370 4.47 18.16 0.30
N TRP A 371 3.88 17.55 1.34
CA TRP A 371 4.48 17.51 2.68
C TRP A 371 5.83 16.80 2.70
N VAL A 372 5.98 15.69 1.98
CA VAL A 372 7.27 15.01 1.83
C VAL A 372 8.31 15.96 1.20
N GLY A 373 7.92 16.71 0.16
CA GLY A 373 8.78 17.74 -0.44
C GLY A 373 9.18 18.86 0.53
N ILE A 374 8.24 19.33 1.36
CA ILE A 374 8.50 20.36 2.38
C ILE A 374 9.47 19.85 3.46
N ILE A 375 9.30 18.61 3.92
CA ILE A 375 10.21 18.00 4.91
C ILE A 375 11.61 17.82 4.32
N ALA A 376 11.72 17.37 3.07
CA ALA A 376 13.00 17.25 2.36
C ALA A 376 13.68 18.63 2.22
N LEU A 377 12.91 19.67 1.87
CA LEU A 377 13.39 21.05 1.83
C LEU A 377 13.90 21.54 3.19
N ALA A 378 13.22 21.23 4.29
CA ALA A 378 13.66 21.63 5.63
C ALA A 378 15.07 21.10 5.94
N GLY A 379 15.35 19.84 5.55
CA GLY A 379 16.69 19.26 5.65
C GLY A 379 17.72 19.98 4.77
N LEU A 380 17.38 20.30 3.52
CA LEU A 380 18.25 21.06 2.61
C LEU A 380 18.53 22.49 3.11
N ALA A 381 17.52 23.16 3.67
CA ALA A 381 17.66 24.48 4.27
C ALA A 381 18.58 24.42 5.50
N ALA A 382 18.39 23.44 6.38
CA ALA A 382 19.27 23.24 7.54
C ALA A 382 20.72 22.93 7.13
N GLN A 383 20.93 22.10 6.10
CA GLN A 383 22.26 21.80 5.56
C GLN A 383 22.96 23.06 5.03
N THR A 384 22.29 23.84 4.19
CA THR A 384 22.88 25.05 3.60
C THR A 384 23.10 26.16 4.63
N GLY A 385 22.20 26.29 5.62
CA GLY A 385 22.34 27.19 6.77
C GLY A 385 23.51 26.82 7.68
N THR A 386 23.67 25.52 7.99
CA THR A 386 24.80 24.99 8.79
C THR A 386 26.14 25.40 8.22
N VAL A 387 26.36 25.17 6.92
CA VAL A 387 27.66 25.50 6.32
C VAL A 387 27.89 27.01 6.27
N MET A 388 26.84 27.82 6.09
CA MET A 388 26.99 29.28 6.16
C MET A 388 27.47 29.72 7.56
N ILE A 389 26.86 29.22 8.63
CA ILE A 389 27.26 29.56 9.99
C ILE A 389 28.72 29.15 10.27
N ILE A 390 29.15 27.96 9.83
CA ILE A 390 30.55 27.52 10.02
C ILE A 390 31.55 28.52 9.42
N TYR A 391 31.29 29.02 8.20
CA TYR A 391 32.19 29.99 7.55
C TYR A 391 32.16 31.37 8.23
N LEU A 392 30.98 31.82 8.65
CA LEU A 392 30.84 33.05 9.42
C LEU A 392 31.56 32.95 10.76
N ASP A 393 31.47 31.78 11.41
CA ASP A 393 32.08 31.52 12.70
C ASP A 393 33.61 31.41 12.61
N GLU A 394 34.14 30.71 11.61
CA GLU A 394 35.59 30.66 11.36
C GLU A 394 36.15 32.05 11.06
N ALA A 395 35.46 32.85 10.22
CA ALA A 395 35.89 34.22 9.91
C ALA A 395 35.87 35.14 11.14
N PHE A 396 34.85 35.01 11.99
CA PHE A 396 34.76 35.74 13.26
C PHE A 396 35.91 35.37 14.21
N HIS A 397 36.18 34.09 14.42
CA HIS A 397 37.24 33.62 15.31
C HIS A 397 38.64 33.90 14.75
N ALA A 398 38.83 33.90 13.43
CA ALA A 398 40.08 34.31 12.79
C ALA A 398 40.39 35.79 13.10
N TYR A 399 39.42 36.69 12.96
CA TYR A 399 39.56 38.11 13.31
C TYR A 399 39.81 38.33 14.80
N GLN A 400 39.19 37.51 15.64
CA GLN A 400 39.39 37.56 17.10
C GLN A 400 40.80 37.10 17.49
N ARG A 401 41.29 35.99 16.93
CA ARG A 401 42.67 35.50 17.13
C ARG A 401 43.72 36.50 16.67
N ALA A 402 43.48 37.18 15.55
CA ALA A 402 44.36 38.24 15.05
C ALA A 402 44.31 39.54 15.87
N GLY A 403 43.49 39.62 16.93
CA GLY A 403 43.33 40.82 17.77
C GLY A 403 42.72 42.01 17.04
N ARG A 404 42.04 41.79 15.90
CA ARG A 404 41.49 42.85 15.02
C ARG A 404 40.01 43.16 15.28
N MET A 405 39.35 42.45 16.19
CA MET A 405 37.95 42.68 16.56
C MET A 405 37.77 43.87 17.51
N LYS A 406 37.98 45.11 17.02
CA LYS A 406 37.94 46.32 17.86
C LYS A 406 36.76 47.25 17.53
N THR A 407 36.29 47.23 16.28
CA THR A 407 35.21 48.11 15.79
C THR A 407 34.09 47.33 15.13
N GLN A 408 32.89 47.94 15.06
CA GLN A 408 31.74 47.36 14.37
C GLN A 408 32.02 47.12 12.87
N HIS A 409 32.94 47.90 12.31
CA HIS A 409 33.40 47.71 10.94
C HIS A 409 34.17 46.40 10.78
N ASP A 410 35.03 46.05 11.74
CA ASP A 410 35.82 44.80 11.68
C ASP A 410 34.93 43.56 11.73
N LEU A 411 33.85 43.59 12.53
CA LEU A 411 32.83 42.53 12.53
C LEU A 411 32.13 42.42 11.16
N PHE A 412 31.81 43.55 10.54
CA PHE A 412 31.19 43.56 9.21
C PHE A 412 32.15 43.05 8.13
N GLU A 413 33.44 43.41 8.19
CA GLU A 413 34.47 42.90 7.29
C GLU A 413 34.65 41.37 7.41
N ALA A 414 34.71 40.85 8.65
CA ALA A 414 34.81 39.42 8.91
C ALA A 414 33.59 38.64 8.36
N ILE A 415 32.38 39.13 8.62
CA ILE A 415 31.14 38.51 8.14
C ILE A 415 31.04 38.59 6.62
N THR A 416 31.40 39.73 6.02
CA THR A 416 31.40 39.91 4.56
C THR A 416 32.35 38.90 3.92
N TYR A 417 33.52 38.69 4.51
CA TYR A 417 34.48 37.70 4.02
C TYR A 417 33.94 36.28 4.09
N GLY A 418 33.45 35.85 5.26
CA GLY A 418 32.86 34.52 5.43
C GLY A 418 31.66 34.26 4.50
N ALA A 419 30.82 35.28 4.29
CA ALA A 419 29.68 35.20 3.38
C ALA A 419 30.12 35.05 1.92
N VAL A 420 31.08 35.86 1.45
CA VAL A 420 31.56 35.84 0.04
C VAL A 420 32.20 34.50 -0.31
N GLN A 421 32.99 33.92 0.60
CA GLN A 421 33.58 32.59 0.39
C GLN A 421 32.51 31.51 0.12
N ARG A 422 31.31 31.67 0.68
CA ARG A 422 30.23 30.70 0.55
C ARG A 422 29.33 30.93 -0.67
N VAL A 423 29.35 32.11 -1.29
CA VAL A 423 28.47 32.43 -2.45
C VAL A 423 28.62 31.41 -3.58
N ARG A 424 29.85 31.11 -4.02
CA ARG A 424 30.08 30.18 -5.15
C ARG A 424 29.63 28.74 -4.84
N PRO A 425 30.08 28.09 -3.75
CA PRO A 425 29.62 26.73 -3.43
C PRO A 425 28.12 26.64 -3.20
N LYS A 426 27.50 27.67 -2.58
CA LYS A 426 26.07 27.66 -2.31
C LYS A 426 25.25 27.80 -3.59
N LEU A 427 25.61 28.74 -4.47
CA LEU A 427 24.95 28.89 -5.76
C LEU A 427 25.10 27.63 -6.61
N MET A 428 26.27 26.97 -6.57
CA MET A 428 26.46 25.68 -7.25
C MET A 428 25.45 24.63 -6.77
N THR A 429 25.31 24.43 -5.46
CA THR A 429 24.37 23.45 -4.90
C THR A 429 22.92 23.79 -5.25
N VAL A 430 22.52 25.05 -5.08
CA VAL A 430 21.15 25.50 -5.37
C VAL A 430 20.83 25.35 -6.85
N CYS A 431 21.75 25.76 -7.75
CA CYS A 431 21.56 25.61 -9.19
C CYS A 431 21.51 24.13 -9.58
N MET A 432 22.39 23.29 -9.05
CA MET A 432 22.39 21.85 -9.34
C MET A 432 21.07 21.19 -8.92
N ILE A 433 20.58 21.47 -7.72
CA ILE A 433 19.31 20.88 -7.24
C ILE A 433 18.13 21.45 -8.04
N THR A 434 18.12 22.76 -8.30
CA THR A 434 17.06 23.39 -9.09
C THR A 434 17.03 22.82 -10.50
N PHE A 435 18.16 22.79 -11.22
CA PHE A 435 18.24 22.23 -12.57
C PHE A 435 18.02 20.71 -12.61
N GLY A 436 18.30 19.99 -11.52
CA GLY A 436 18.00 18.57 -11.40
C GLY A 436 16.51 18.28 -11.21
N LEU A 437 15.79 19.13 -10.47
CA LEU A 437 14.38 18.93 -10.13
C LEU A 437 13.41 19.62 -11.09
N VAL A 438 13.83 20.69 -11.76
CA VAL A 438 13.01 21.41 -12.74
C VAL A 438 12.50 20.49 -13.87
N PRO A 439 13.30 19.58 -14.46
CA PRO A 439 12.79 18.58 -15.42
C PRO A 439 11.70 17.67 -14.83
N ALA A 440 11.79 17.35 -13.54
CA ALA A 440 10.78 16.53 -12.86
C ALA A 440 9.43 17.24 -12.75
N LEU A 441 9.40 18.59 -12.77
CA LEU A 441 8.17 19.38 -12.83
C LEU A 441 7.45 19.28 -14.19
N TRP A 442 8.19 19.02 -15.27
CA TRP A 442 7.66 18.79 -16.62
C TRP A 442 7.60 17.32 -17.01
N ALA A 443 7.74 16.41 -16.05
CA ALA A 443 7.55 14.99 -16.32
C ALA A 443 6.11 14.74 -16.81
N HIS A 444 5.97 13.95 -17.87
CA HIS A 444 4.67 13.50 -18.37
C HIS A 444 4.60 11.97 -18.27
N GLY A 445 3.41 11.42 -18.03
CA GLY A 445 3.17 9.98 -17.98
C GLY A 445 2.81 9.45 -16.60
N ALA A 446 2.76 8.13 -16.48
CA ALA A 446 2.34 7.45 -15.26
C ALA A 446 3.25 7.81 -14.07
N GLY A 447 2.65 8.20 -12.95
CA GLY A 447 3.37 8.58 -11.73
C GLY A 447 3.95 10.00 -11.72
N ALA A 448 3.89 10.74 -12.84
CA ALA A 448 4.42 12.10 -12.93
C ALA A 448 3.75 13.05 -11.91
N GLU A 449 2.44 12.92 -11.69
CA GLU A 449 1.70 13.75 -10.73
C GLU A 449 2.26 13.68 -9.30
N ALA A 450 2.72 12.50 -8.87
CA ALA A 450 3.30 12.34 -7.54
C ALA A 450 4.68 13.01 -7.46
N ILE A 451 5.53 12.81 -8.47
CA ILE A 451 6.88 13.37 -8.53
C ILE A 451 6.84 14.90 -8.61
N GLN A 452 5.99 15.47 -9.46
CA GLN A 452 5.82 16.91 -9.60
C GLN A 452 5.43 17.57 -8.28
N ARG A 453 4.52 16.95 -7.52
CA ARG A 453 4.05 17.45 -6.21
C ARG A 453 5.12 17.36 -5.12
N ILE A 454 6.05 16.40 -5.19
CA ILE A 454 7.20 16.30 -4.28
C ILE A 454 8.27 17.34 -4.64
N ALA A 455 8.54 17.54 -5.94
CA ALA A 455 9.60 18.42 -6.42
C ALA A 455 9.27 19.92 -6.29
N ALA A 456 8.02 20.31 -6.52
CA ALA A 456 7.61 21.72 -6.53
C ALA A 456 7.97 22.47 -5.23
N PRO A 457 7.66 21.96 -4.03
CA PRO A 457 8.04 22.60 -2.77
C PRO A 457 9.55 22.83 -2.65
N MET A 458 10.36 21.87 -3.08
CA MET A 458 11.82 21.95 -2.98
C MET A 458 12.37 23.06 -3.88
N VAL A 459 11.91 23.13 -5.13
CA VAL A 459 12.35 24.17 -6.08
C VAL A 459 11.97 25.56 -5.57
N GLY A 460 10.71 25.77 -5.22
CA GLY A 460 10.22 27.06 -4.73
C GLY A 460 10.92 27.51 -3.44
N GLY A 461 11.11 26.58 -2.50
CA GLY A 461 11.72 26.90 -1.23
C GLY A 461 13.23 27.07 -1.26
N LEU A 462 13.93 26.44 -2.21
CA LEU A 462 15.37 26.68 -2.40
C LEU A 462 15.66 28.10 -2.90
N ILE A 463 14.78 28.66 -3.74
CA ILE A 463 14.92 30.04 -4.23
C ILE A 463 14.85 31.02 -3.06
N THR A 464 13.81 30.92 -2.21
CA THR A 464 13.68 31.81 -1.05
C THR A 464 14.73 31.54 0.03
N SER A 465 15.08 30.26 0.27
CA SER A 465 16.15 29.86 1.20
C SER A 465 17.50 30.42 0.77
N THR A 466 17.79 30.52 -0.52
CA THR A 466 19.05 31.08 -1.01
C THR A 466 19.20 32.54 -0.61
N ILE A 467 18.17 33.35 -0.87
CA ILE A 467 18.13 34.77 -0.52
C ILE A 467 18.30 34.93 0.99
N LEU A 468 17.50 34.19 1.77
CA LEU A 468 17.55 34.22 3.23
C LEU A 468 18.94 33.87 3.77
N THR A 469 19.53 32.76 3.32
CA THR A 469 20.79 32.29 3.88
C THR A 469 21.98 33.13 3.39
N LEU A 470 21.88 33.91 2.30
CA LEU A 470 22.94 34.84 1.86
C LEU A 470 22.82 36.22 2.53
N GLU A 471 21.61 36.70 2.76
CA GLU A 471 21.39 38.06 3.26
C GLU A 471 21.02 38.07 4.76
N ILE A 472 20.01 37.30 5.12
CA ILE A 472 19.38 37.37 6.45
C ILE A 472 20.20 36.61 7.50
N VAL A 473 20.77 35.45 7.16
CA VAL A 473 21.61 34.70 8.11
C VAL A 473 22.85 35.50 8.55
N PRO A 474 23.67 36.09 7.64
CA PRO A 474 24.77 36.96 8.05
C PRO A 474 24.32 38.19 8.85
N ALA A 475 23.18 38.80 8.50
CA ALA A 475 22.64 39.94 9.24
C ALA A 475 22.26 39.56 10.69
N ILE A 476 21.53 38.46 10.89
CA ILE A 476 21.14 37.98 12.23
C ILE A 476 22.38 37.56 13.02
N TYR A 477 23.34 36.88 12.38
CA TYR A 477 24.60 36.49 13.00
C TYR A 477 25.39 37.72 13.47
N SER A 478 25.43 38.80 12.66
CA SER A 478 26.08 40.07 13.03
C SER A 478 25.44 40.73 14.24
N LEU A 479 24.10 40.71 14.33
CA LEU A 479 23.36 41.28 15.45
C LEU A 479 23.61 40.52 16.75
N TRP A 480 23.74 39.20 16.67
CA TRP A 480 24.02 38.35 17.83
C TRP A 480 25.47 38.50 18.31
N ARG A 481 26.46 38.31 17.43
CA ARG A 481 27.89 38.45 17.78
C ARG A 481 28.26 39.87 18.16
N GLY A 482 27.59 40.87 17.59
CA GLY A 482 27.80 42.28 17.93
C GLY A 482 27.47 42.64 19.38
N ARG A 483 26.74 41.79 20.11
CA ARG A 483 26.51 41.95 21.56
C ARG A 483 27.64 41.42 22.44
N GLN A 484 28.54 40.61 21.88
CA GLN A 484 29.64 39.96 22.61
C GLN A 484 30.97 40.73 22.50
N VAL A 485 31.08 41.68 21.56
CA VAL A 485 32.30 42.46 21.31
C VAL A 485 32.22 43.79 22.06
N GLN A 486 33.27 44.14 22.79
CA GLN A 486 33.40 45.47 23.40
C GLN A 486 33.91 46.47 22.35
N TRP A 487 33.05 47.43 22.00
CA TRP A 487 33.34 48.39 20.95
C TRP A 487 34.24 49.53 21.42
N VAL A 488 35.33 49.78 20.69
CA VAL A 488 36.10 51.01 20.84
C VAL A 488 35.43 52.10 19.99
N LYS A 489 35.03 53.23 20.60
CA LYS A 489 34.49 54.38 19.87
C LYS A 489 35.61 55.07 19.08
N GLY A 490 35.56 54.99 17.75
CA GLY A 490 36.49 55.65 16.84
C GLY A 490 35.83 55.98 15.49
N PRO A 491 36.47 56.81 14.64
CA PRO A 491 35.94 57.14 13.31
C PRO A 491 35.84 55.88 12.44
N ARG A 492 34.81 55.81 11.58
CA ARG A 492 34.57 54.67 10.69
C ARG A 492 35.76 54.55 9.70
N PRO A 493 36.49 53.42 9.67
CA PRO A 493 37.51 53.21 8.65
C PRO A 493 36.85 53.10 7.25
N PRO A 494 37.58 53.46 6.18
CA PRO A 494 37.07 53.40 4.81
C PRO A 494 36.80 51.96 4.37
N ARG A 495 35.71 51.73 3.62
CA ARG A 495 35.36 50.41 3.06
C ARG A 495 36.49 49.92 2.14
N LYS A 496 37.11 48.80 2.49
CA LYS A 496 38.11 48.12 1.64
C LYS A 496 37.46 47.42 0.46
N ARG A 497 38.19 47.32 -0.66
CA ARG A 497 37.76 46.49 -1.80
C ARG A 497 37.95 45.00 -1.49
N TRP A 498 37.16 44.12 -2.13
CA TRP A 498 37.29 42.66 -1.96
C TRP A 498 38.73 42.16 -2.15
N SER A 499 39.45 42.70 -3.14
CA SER A 499 40.85 42.35 -3.41
C SER A 499 41.80 42.64 -2.24
N GLU A 500 41.51 43.66 -1.44
CA GLU A 500 42.29 44.03 -0.25
C GLU A 500 41.88 43.16 0.94
N LEU A 501 40.57 42.94 1.14
CA LEU A 501 40.03 42.05 2.16
C LEU A 501 40.54 40.61 2.00
N SER A 502 40.53 40.09 0.77
CA SER A 502 40.99 38.73 0.49
C SER A 502 42.49 38.56 0.73
N ARG A 503 43.30 39.57 0.36
CA ARG A 503 44.74 39.54 0.62
C ARG A 503 45.04 39.57 2.11
N GLN A 504 44.37 40.46 2.85
CA GLN A 504 44.52 40.54 4.31
C GLN A 504 44.17 39.23 5.00
N PHE A 505 43.11 38.56 4.58
CA PHE A 505 42.75 37.26 5.14
C PHE A 505 43.73 36.16 4.80
N VAL A 506 44.23 36.10 3.55
CA VAL A 506 45.27 35.14 3.15
C VAL A 506 46.57 35.38 3.93
N GLU A 507 46.90 36.64 4.22
CA GLU A 507 48.02 37.01 5.09
C GLU A 507 47.77 36.56 6.54
N MET A 508 46.57 36.76 7.09
CA MET A 508 46.21 36.27 8.43
C MET A 508 46.21 34.74 8.54
N GLU A 509 45.77 34.02 7.52
CA GLU A 509 45.86 32.56 7.46
C GLU A 509 47.32 32.10 7.39
N ARG A 510 48.17 32.81 6.64
CA ARG A 510 49.62 32.55 6.58
C ARG A 510 50.34 32.82 7.90
N GLU A 511 50.05 33.95 8.55
CA GLU A 511 50.60 34.31 9.85
C GLU A 511 50.16 33.30 10.92
N GLY A 512 48.88 32.92 10.95
CA GLY A 512 48.38 31.88 11.84
C GLY A 512 48.96 30.49 11.58
N HIS A 513 49.26 30.14 10.32
CA HIS A 513 50.00 28.91 9.98
C HIS A 513 51.46 28.98 10.45
N HIS A 514 52.11 30.14 10.31
CA HIS A 514 53.48 30.33 10.77
C HIS A 514 53.56 30.21 12.29
N ASP A 515 52.67 30.86 13.03
CA ASP A 515 52.58 30.78 14.49
C ASP A 515 52.26 29.36 14.97
N ALA A 516 51.37 28.63 14.27
CA ALA A 516 51.05 27.24 14.60
C ALA A 516 52.23 26.27 14.35
N VAL A 517 52.96 26.43 13.24
CA VAL A 517 54.16 25.63 12.95
C VAL A 517 55.28 25.94 13.93
N THR A 518 55.44 27.21 14.33
CA THR A 518 56.46 27.64 15.30
C THR A 518 56.11 27.18 16.72
N ALA A 519 54.83 27.25 17.12
CA ALA A 519 54.35 26.72 18.40
C ALA A 519 54.44 25.18 18.46
N GLN A 520 54.24 24.48 17.35
CA GLN A 520 54.35 23.02 17.28
C GLN A 520 55.81 22.55 17.22
N ALA A 521 56.72 23.35 16.67
CA ALA A 521 58.17 23.16 16.77
C ALA A 521 58.67 23.39 18.22
N ALA A 522 58.26 24.48 18.87
CA ALA A 522 58.58 24.76 20.27
C ALA A 522 58.01 23.70 21.25
N ALA A 523 56.80 23.19 20.98
CA ALA A 523 56.20 22.10 21.75
C ALA A 523 56.82 20.71 21.43
N SER A 524 57.62 20.58 20.37
CA SER A 524 58.38 19.35 20.07
C SER A 524 59.76 19.35 20.73
N GLU A 525 60.40 20.53 20.86
CA GLU A 525 61.62 20.71 21.65
C GLU A 525 61.36 20.51 23.15
N SER A 526 60.25 21.04 23.69
CA SER A 526 59.92 20.84 25.11
C SER A 526 59.48 19.41 25.45
N ARG A 527 59.24 18.55 24.45
CA ARG A 527 58.79 17.16 24.61
C ARG A 527 59.93 16.15 24.49
N ALA A 528 61.11 16.58 24.05
CA ALA A 528 62.32 15.77 24.02
C ALA A 528 62.97 15.61 25.41
N ASP A 529 62.67 16.53 26.35
CA ASP A 529 63.26 16.56 27.69
C ASP A 529 62.37 15.92 28.78
N ALA A 530 61.15 15.48 28.45
CA ALA A 530 60.20 14.90 29.42
C ALA A 530 59.78 13.47 29.02
N GLU A 531 60.54 12.52 29.58
CA GLU A 531 60.13 11.16 29.94
C GLU A 531 59.93 10.09 28.84
N SER A 532 60.87 9.15 28.88
CA SER A 532 60.64 7.70 28.90
C SER A 532 59.33 7.28 29.60
N GLY A 533 58.41 6.64 28.86
CA GLY A 533 57.25 5.92 29.44
C GLY A 533 55.98 5.97 28.56
N THR A 534 55.67 4.88 27.87
CA THR A 534 54.46 4.60 27.04
C THR A 534 53.13 4.56 27.85
N PRO A 535 51.88 4.49 27.28
CA PRO A 535 51.44 4.18 25.91
C PRO A 535 50.31 5.13 25.35
N PRO A 536 49.69 4.89 24.16
CA PRO A 536 49.09 5.95 23.34
C PRO A 536 47.58 6.15 23.56
N VAL A 537 47.14 7.41 23.62
CA VAL A 537 45.73 7.80 23.51
C VAL A 537 45.35 7.95 22.03
N LYS A 538 44.49 7.04 21.55
CA LYS A 538 43.96 7.02 20.18
C LYS A 538 43.11 8.27 19.89
N ARG A 539 43.51 9.09 18.92
CA ARG A 539 42.61 10.00 18.20
C ARG A 539 41.61 9.17 17.38
N ALA A 540 40.39 9.06 17.88
CA ALA A 540 39.28 8.42 17.19
C ALA A 540 38.04 9.33 17.20
N THR A 541 38.12 10.52 16.61
CA THR A 541 36.96 11.43 16.51
C THR A 541 36.93 12.07 15.12
N GLY A 542 36.15 11.46 14.25
CA GLY A 542 35.95 11.88 12.86
C GLY A 542 35.27 10.78 12.05
N LYS A 543 35.67 9.52 12.25
CA LYS A 543 35.05 8.37 11.59
C LYS A 543 33.69 7.98 12.20
N TRP A 544 33.53 8.11 13.52
CA TRP A 544 32.28 7.77 14.22
C TRP A 544 31.09 8.66 13.81
N LEU A 545 31.32 9.92 13.42
CA LEU A 545 30.25 10.83 13.01
C LEU A 545 29.71 10.48 11.62
N TRP A 546 30.58 10.05 10.70
CA TRP A 546 30.19 9.51 9.39
C TRP A 546 29.54 8.13 9.51
N VAL A 547 29.93 7.32 10.51
CA VAL A 547 29.28 6.05 10.83
C VAL A 547 27.91 6.27 11.47
N LEU A 548 27.73 7.28 12.33
CA LEU A 548 26.44 7.63 12.94
C LEU A 548 25.49 8.34 11.97
N ALA A 549 25.98 9.30 11.17
CA ALA A 549 25.20 9.89 10.09
C ALA A 549 24.87 8.84 9.01
N GLY A 550 25.83 7.96 8.70
CA GLY A 550 25.63 6.77 7.88
C GLY A 550 24.61 5.81 8.48
N LEU A 551 24.61 5.60 9.80
CA LEU A 551 23.63 4.76 10.53
C LEU A 551 22.25 5.40 10.61
N VAL A 552 22.13 6.72 10.70
CA VAL A 552 20.84 7.43 10.68
C VAL A 552 20.28 7.47 9.26
N VAL A 553 21.13 7.65 8.25
CA VAL A 553 20.75 7.49 6.84
C VAL A 553 20.43 6.03 6.54
N LEU A 554 21.19 5.06 7.06
CA LEU A 554 20.90 3.63 6.94
C LEU A 554 19.69 3.22 7.76
N ALA A 555 19.38 3.84 8.89
CA ALA A 555 18.18 3.58 9.67
C ALA A 555 16.96 4.24 9.02
N GLY A 556 17.10 5.45 8.48
CA GLY A 556 16.07 6.10 7.65
C GLY A 556 15.85 5.36 6.34
N MET A 557 16.92 4.85 5.72
CA MET A 557 16.89 4.02 4.52
C MET A 557 16.46 2.58 4.85
N ALA A 558 16.67 2.07 6.06
CA ALA A 558 16.16 0.77 6.54
C ALA A 558 14.72 0.87 6.98
N VAL A 559 14.25 2.00 7.52
CA VAL A 559 12.84 2.28 7.75
C VAL A 559 12.15 2.53 6.42
N TRP A 560 12.80 3.24 5.49
CA TRP A 560 12.31 3.40 4.12
C TRP A 560 12.39 2.10 3.33
N LEU A 561 13.38 1.23 3.50
CA LEU A 561 13.48 -0.11 2.92
C LEU A 561 12.59 -1.11 3.65
N ALA A 562 12.26 -0.93 4.92
CA ALA A 562 11.28 -1.74 5.64
C ALA A 562 9.86 -1.36 5.19
N ASN A 563 9.62 -0.07 4.95
CA ASN A 563 8.36 0.44 4.45
C ASN A 563 8.23 0.23 2.93
N LYS A 564 9.32 0.37 2.18
CA LYS A 564 9.44 0.01 0.76
C LYS A 564 9.42 -1.49 0.59
N SER A 565 9.97 -2.30 1.49
CA SER A 565 9.78 -3.77 1.47
C SER A 565 8.42 -4.18 2.01
N ALA A 566 7.67 -3.34 2.73
CA ALA A 566 6.26 -3.59 3.05
C ALA A 566 5.36 -3.23 1.85
N VAL A 567 5.71 -2.15 1.13
CA VAL A 567 5.08 -1.73 -0.14
C VAL A 567 5.49 -2.64 -1.31
N GLU A 568 6.70 -3.16 -1.33
CA GLU A 568 7.21 -4.16 -2.28
C GLU A 568 6.79 -5.56 -1.85
N ARG A 569 6.56 -5.88 -0.56
CA ARG A 569 5.87 -7.14 -0.21
C ARG A 569 4.40 -7.15 -0.61
N THR A 570 3.76 -5.97 -0.72
CA THR A 570 2.40 -5.83 -1.26
C THR A 570 2.39 -5.68 -2.79
N ALA A 571 3.42 -5.07 -3.39
CA ALA A 571 3.63 -4.99 -4.84
C ALA A 571 4.16 -6.30 -5.44
N ASP A 572 5.00 -7.06 -4.75
CA ASP A 572 5.51 -8.39 -5.14
C ASP A 572 4.45 -9.47 -4.90
N ALA A 573 3.55 -9.29 -3.92
CA ALA A 573 2.35 -10.13 -3.81
C ALA A 573 1.36 -9.89 -4.97
N THR A 574 1.39 -8.73 -5.62
CA THR A 574 0.58 -8.39 -6.81
C THR A 574 1.33 -8.53 -8.14
N HIS A 575 2.66 -8.53 -8.14
CA HIS A 575 3.49 -8.85 -9.31
C HIS A 575 3.75 -10.35 -9.44
N ALA A 576 3.76 -11.13 -8.35
CA ALA A 576 3.84 -12.59 -8.38
C ALA A 576 2.55 -13.26 -8.92
N THR A 577 1.45 -12.52 -9.07
CA THR A 577 0.22 -13.00 -9.70
C THR A 577 0.08 -12.59 -11.17
N HIS A 578 0.90 -11.66 -11.68
CA HIS A 578 0.90 -11.25 -13.09
C HIS A 578 2.17 -11.61 -13.87
N ALA A 579 3.23 -12.09 -13.21
CA ALA A 579 4.45 -12.56 -13.87
C ALA A 579 4.47 -14.07 -14.19
N THR A 580 3.33 -14.76 -14.16
CA THR A 580 3.22 -16.19 -14.55
C THR A 580 2.64 -16.42 -15.94
N HIS A 581 2.35 -15.38 -16.73
CA HIS A 581 1.86 -15.52 -18.12
C HIS A 581 2.83 -15.07 -19.23
N ALA A 582 4.08 -14.79 -18.91
CA ALA A 582 5.14 -14.63 -19.92
C ALA A 582 6.19 -15.73 -19.75
N ALA A 583 5.77 -16.98 -19.92
CA ALA A 583 6.70 -18.08 -20.16
C ALA A 583 7.42 -17.80 -21.49
N LYS A 584 8.66 -17.31 -21.39
CA LYS A 584 9.66 -17.53 -22.44
C LYS A 584 9.59 -19.02 -22.82
N SER A 585 9.45 -19.31 -24.10
CA SER A 585 9.54 -20.66 -24.65
C SER A 585 10.90 -21.27 -24.27
N ALA A 586 10.96 -21.96 -23.14
CA ALA A 586 12.07 -22.81 -22.77
C ALA A 586 11.84 -24.14 -23.45
N ALA A 587 12.81 -24.58 -24.26
CA ALA A 587 12.83 -25.92 -24.82
C ALA A 587 12.64 -26.95 -23.68
N LEU A 588 11.84 -28.00 -23.95
CA LEU A 588 11.64 -29.11 -23.02
C LEU A 588 13.02 -29.67 -22.61
N PRO A 589 13.31 -29.81 -21.29
CA PRO A 589 14.58 -30.35 -20.85
C PRO A 589 14.75 -31.79 -21.33
N GLU A 590 15.99 -32.16 -21.66
CA GLU A 590 16.37 -33.50 -22.12
C GLU A 590 15.98 -34.57 -21.08
N LYS A 591 15.32 -35.64 -21.53
CA LYS A 591 14.91 -36.74 -20.65
C LYS A 591 16.12 -37.53 -20.18
N VAL A 592 16.15 -37.88 -18.90
CA VAL A 592 17.22 -38.64 -18.26
C VAL A 592 16.71 -40.03 -17.91
N GLU A 593 17.35 -41.07 -18.45
CA GLU A 593 17.12 -42.45 -18.03
C GLU A 593 18.01 -42.78 -16.82
N LEU A 594 17.40 -43.31 -15.75
CA LEU A 594 18.11 -43.70 -14.53
C LEU A 594 18.47 -45.19 -14.58
N THR A 595 19.67 -45.54 -14.15
CA THR A 595 20.00 -46.94 -13.85
C THR A 595 19.23 -47.43 -12.62
N GLU A 596 19.12 -48.75 -12.43
CA GLU A 596 18.41 -49.34 -11.28
C GLU A 596 18.98 -48.87 -9.93
N SER A 597 20.31 -48.70 -9.83
CA SER A 597 20.97 -48.17 -8.63
C SER A 597 20.65 -46.69 -8.38
N GLN A 598 20.62 -45.86 -9.43
CA GLN A 598 20.27 -44.44 -9.34
C GLN A 598 18.80 -44.24 -8.99
N ALA A 599 17.90 -45.04 -9.58
CA ALA A 599 16.47 -45.03 -9.25
C ALA A 599 16.24 -45.39 -7.79
N LYS A 600 16.93 -46.42 -7.28
CA LYS A 600 16.87 -46.82 -5.86
C LYS A 600 17.37 -45.72 -4.92
N ALA A 601 18.53 -45.13 -5.18
CA ALA A 601 19.07 -44.03 -4.37
C ALA A 601 18.13 -42.81 -4.36
N THR A 602 17.55 -42.47 -5.52
CA THR A 602 16.60 -41.36 -5.66
C THR A 602 15.31 -41.61 -4.87
N GLN A 603 14.76 -42.83 -4.96
CA GLN A 603 13.56 -43.21 -4.22
C GLN A 603 13.80 -43.19 -2.70
N THR A 604 14.97 -43.64 -2.23
CA THR A 604 15.35 -43.57 -0.82
C THR A 604 15.38 -42.13 -0.32
N PHE A 605 16.02 -41.22 -1.06
CA PHE A 605 16.07 -39.80 -0.70
C PHE A 605 14.67 -39.16 -0.64
N ILE A 606 13.82 -39.41 -1.64
CA ILE A 606 12.44 -38.90 -1.69
C ILE A 606 11.62 -39.41 -0.50
N THR A 607 11.79 -40.68 -0.13
CA THR A 607 11.08 -41.28 1.00
C THR A 607 11.49 -40.63 2.32
N VAL A 608 12.79 -40.37 2.52
CA VAL A 608 13.28 -39.65 3.70
C VAL A 608 12.75 -38.21 3.74
N ALA A 609 12.80 -37.48 2.62
CA ALA A 609 12.29 -36.11 2.53
C ALA A 609 10.77 -36.01 2.76
N ALA A 610 9.99 -37.00 2.30
CA ALA A 610 8.57 -37.10 2.61
C ALA A 610 8.34 -37.38 4.11
N ALA A 611 9.11 -38.28 4.72
CA ALA A 611 9.01 -38.59 6.15
C ALA A 611 9.32 -37.37 7.05
N VAL A 612 10.27 -36.52 6.66
CA VAL A 612 10.53 -35.23 7.35
C VAL A 612 9.28 -34.33 7.30
N SER A 613 8.60 -34.26 6.17
CA SER A 613 7.38 -33.44 6.02
C SER A 613 6.21 -34.03 6.82
N GLU A 614 6.04 -35.35 6.78
CA GLU A 614 4.96 -36.06 7.48
C GLU A 614 5.08 -35.98 9.00
N SER A 615 6.31 -36.10 9.53
CA SER A 615 6.58 -36.00 10.97
C SER A 615 6.27 -34.61 11.53
N LEU A 616 6.60 -33.53 10.82
CA LEU A 616 6.23 -32.18 11.21
C LEU A 616 4.73 -31.91 11.10
N ALA A 617 4.07 -32.45 10.07
CA ALA A 617 2.63 -32.29 9.94
C ALA A 617 1.85 -33.07 11.03
N ALA A 618 2.47 -34.08 11.63
CA ALA A 618 1.94 -34.83 12.77
C ALA A 618 2.41 -34.31 14.14
N ASP A 619 3.12 -33.18 14.19
CA ASP A 619 3.71 -32.60 15.41
C ASP A 619 4.60 -33.58 16.20
N ASN A 620 5.30 -34.49 15.50
CA ASN A 620 6.13 -35.52 16.10
C ASN A 620 7.63 -35.20 15.94
N LEU A 621 8.20 -34.59 16.98
CA LEU A 621 9.60 -34.17 17.02
C LEU A 621 10.59 -35.35 16.98
N THR A 622 10.24 -36.49 17.59
CA THR A 622 11.11 -37.66 17.66
C THR A 622 11.32 -38.27 16.27
N ASP A 623 10.24 -38.42 15.51
CA ASP A 623 10.29 -38.94 14.15
C ASP A 623 10.92 -37.94 13.18
N PHE A 624 10.73 -36.62 13.40
CA PHE A 624 11.43 -35.58 12.67
C PHE A 624 12.95 -35.70 12.85
N ASN A 625 13.44 -35.76 14.09
CA ASN A 625 14.87 -35.86 14.38
C ASN A 625 15.48 -37.14 13.80
N LYS A 626 14.73 -38.25 13.80
CA LYS A 626 15.14 -39.51 13.17
C LYS A 626 15.25 -39.40 11.65
N ALA A 627 14.28 -38.78 10.98
CA ALA A 627 14.29 -38.57 9.53
C ALA A 627 15.36 -37.54 9.11
N ALA A 628 15.54 -36.47 9.90
CA ALA A 628 16.58 -35.46 9.71
C ALA A 628 17.98 -36.09 9.71
N ALA A 629 18.27 -37.00 10.65
CA ALA A 629 19.56 -37.70 10.72
C ALA A 629 19.84 -38.58 9.47
N GLN A 630 18.79 -39.05 8.78
CA GLN A 630 18.90 -39.87 7.57
C GLN A 630 18.97 -39.06 6.26
N SER A 631 18.69 -37.76 6.31
CA SER A 631 18.66 -36.89 5.12
C SER A 631 20.03 -36.70 4.49
N GLU A 632 21.06 -36.35 5.27
CA GLU A 632 22.43 -36.14 4.75
C GLU A 632 23.05 -37.42 4.15
N PRO A 633 23.05 -38.60 4.80
CA PRO A 633 23.67 -39.79 4.21
C PRO A 633 22.98 -40.22 2.91
N THR A 634 21.66 -40.04 2.79
CA THR A 634 20.93 -40.37 1.55
C THR A 634 21.20 -39.38 0.41
N ILE A 635 21.43 -38.10 0.72
CA ILE A 635 21.89 -37.12 -0.27
C ILE A 635 23.30 -37.47 -0.78
N GLN A 636 24.22 -37.86 0.11
CA GLN A 636 25.58 -38.24 -0.28
C GLN A 636 25.60 -39.53 -1.11
N GLU A 637 24.79 -40.52 -0.73
CA GLU A 637 24.58 -41.74 -1.53
C GLU A 637 24.06 -41.40 -2.93
N LEU A 638 23.06 -40.53 -3.04
CA LEU A 638 22.55 -40.07 -4.33
C LEU A 638 23.62 -39.32 -5.15
N LEU A 639 24.35 -38.37 -4.54
CA LEU A 639 25.42 -37.61 -5.21
C LEU A 639 26.56 -38.50 -5.73
N SER A 640 26.90 -39.57 -4.99
CA SER A 640 27.93 -40.53 -5.40
C SER A 640 27.47 -41.50 -6.51
N SER A 641 26.16 -41.75 -6.61
CA SER A 641 25.58 -42.59 -7.67
C SER A 641 25.47 -41.88 -9.03
N LEU A 642 25.59 -40.55 -9.05
CA LEU A 642 25.42 -39.71 -10.24
C LEU A 642 26.76 -39.29 -10.87
N PRO A 643 26.89 -39.32 -12.22
CA PRO A 643 28.09 -38.85 -12.91
C PRO A 643 28.36 -37.35 -12.67
N ALA A 644 29.58 -36.91 -12.91
CA ALA A 644 30.02 -35.53 -12.64
C ALA A 644 29.22 -34.47 -13.41
N GLU A 645 28.76 -34.79 -14.62
CA GLU A 645 28.05 -33.90 -15.53
C GLU A 645 26.51 -33.99 -15.40
N HIS A 646 26.01 -34.73 -14.41
CA HIS A 646 24.56 -34.96 -14.27
C HIS A 646 23.80 -33.66 -13.92
N PRO A 647 22.67 -33.35 -14.59
CA PRO A 647 21.92 -32.10 -14.37
C PRO A 647 21.40 -31.93 -12.95
N TRP A 648 21.17 -33.02 -12.22
CA TRP A 648 20.69 -33.00 -10.82
C TRP A 648 21.78 -32.69 -9.78
N ARG A 649 23.05 -32.69 -10.17
CA ARG A 649 24.16 -32.54 -9.20
C ARG A 649 24.17 -31.15 -8.55
N GLU A 650 23.86 -30.10 -9.31
CA GLU A 650 23.84 -28.71 -8.82
C GLU A 650 22.71 -28.46 -7.80
N PRO A 651 21.44 -28.85 -8.06
CA PRO A 651 20.38 -28.84 -7.06
C PRO A 651 20.69 -29.67 -5.80
N LEU A 652 21.23 -30.89 -5.95
CA LEU A 652 21.55 -31.75 -4.80
C LEU A 652 22.69 -31.19 -3.94
N GLN A 653 23.68 -30.53 -4.55
CA GLN A 653 24.73 -29.82 -3.81
C GLN A 653 24.20 -28.60 -3.06
N LYS A 654 23.20 -27.89 -3.60
CA LYS A 654 22.52 -26.80 -2.88
C LYS A 654 21.82 -27.30 -1.62
N ILE A 655 21.16 -28.47 -1.69
CA ILE A 655 20.53 -29.11 -0.53
C ILE A 655 21.59 -29.44 0.53
N SER A 656 22.71 -30.08 0.16
CA SER A 656 23.78 -30.45 1.11
C SER A 656 24.48 -29.22 1.75
N ARG A 657 24.63 -28.10 1.03
CA ARG A 657 25.29 -26.88 1.55
C ARG A 657 24.37 -25.97 2.37
N GLY A 658 23.12 -25.81 1.96
CA GLY A 658 22.20 -24.80 2.50
C GLY A 658 20.94 -25.34 3.16
N GLY A 659 20.68 -26.64 3.05
CA GLY A 659 19.47 -27.30 3.57
C GLY A 659 19.74 -28.41 4.57
N LYS A 660 20.93 -28.47 5.18
CA LYS A 660 21.26 -29.54 6.13
C LYS A 660 20.35 -29.48 7.36
N LEU A 661 19.59 -30.55 7.60
CA LEU A 661 18.75 -30.69 8.79
C LEU A 661 19.60 -31.08 10.01
N VAL A 662 19.43 -30.35 11.11
CA VAL A 662 20.01 -30.67 12.42
C VAL A 662 18.89 -31.12 13.36
N ALA A 663 19.22 -31.97 14.35
CA ALA A 663 18.27 -32.33 15.39
C ALA A 663 17.81 -31.09 16.16
N ALA A 664 16.49 -30.86 16.21
CA ALA A 664 15.89 -29.71 16.86
C ALA A 664 15.48 -30.03 18.31
N GLY A 665 15.55 -29.02 19.18
CA GLY A 665 15.14 -29.12 20.58
C GLY A 665 13.62 -28.98 20.78
N ASP A 666 12.93 -28.30 19.88
CA ASP A 666 11.47 -28.14 19.89
C ASP A 666 10.86 -28.10 18.47
N LEU A 667 9.52 -28.12 18.37
CA LEU A 667 8.80 -28.09 17.08
C LEU A 667 8.96 -26.76 16.32
N ALA A 668 9.19 -25.64 17.00
CA ALA A 668 9.34 -24.33 16.36
C ALA A 668 10.71 -24.22 15.68
N GLU A 669 11.77 -24.70 16.33
CA GLU A 669 13.10 -24.87 15.78
C GLU A 669 13.09 -25.88 14.63
N ALA A 670 12.40 -27.01 14.79
CA ALA A 670 12.26 -28.02 13.74
C ALA A 670 11.62 -27.46 12.45
N ARG A 671 10.54 -26.66 12.57
CA ARG A 671 9.87 -26.01 11.44
C ARG A 671 10.72 -24.92 10.78
N LYS A 672 11.58 -24.25 11.56
CA LYS A 672 12.53 -23.25 11.04
C LYS A 672 13.62 -23.91 10.20
N GLU A 673 14.22 -25.00 10.69
CA GLU A 673 15.22 -25.78 9.95
C GLU A 673 14.62 -26.42 8.70
N PHE A 674 13.38 -26.91 8.80
CA PHE A 674 12.65 -27.49 7.67
C PHE A 674 12.43 -26.52 6.51
N LEU A 675 12.24 -25.23 6.77
CA LEU A 675 12.00 -24.24 5.71
C LEU A 675 13.14 -24.21 4.69
N ALA A 676 14.40 -24.21 5.15
CA ALA A 676 15.56 -24.19 4.24
C ALA A 676 15.70 -25.49 3.45
N PHE A 677 15.54 -26.63 4.13
CA PHE A 677 15.60 -27.96 3.51
C PHE A 677 14.50 -28.19 2.46
N SER A 678 13.27 -27.80 2.80
CA SER A 678 12.08 -28.08 1.99
C SER A 678 12.02 -27.24 0.71
N VAL A 679 12.50 -26.00 0.72
CA VAL A 679 12.65 -25.16 -0.48
C VAL A 679 13.67 -25.77 -1.45
N ALA A 680 14.85 -26.16 -0.95
CA ALA A 680 15.88 -26.76 -1.79
C ALA A 680 15.46 -28.13 -2.35
N THR A 681 14.77 -28.94 -1.54
CA THR A 681 14.22 -30.23 -1.96
C THR A 681 13.09 -30.07 -2.99
N ALA A 682 12.25 -29.05 -2.83
CA ALA A 682 11.19 -28.72 -3.79
C ALA A 682 11.76 -28.30 -5.16
N GLU A 683 12.87 -27.54 -5.16
CA GLU A 683 13.55 -27.14 -6.39
C GLU A 683 14.13 -28.35 -7.14
N PHE A 684 14.78 -29.28 -6.41
CA PHE A 684 15.24 -30.55 -6.97
C PHE A 684 14.07 -31.38 -7.52
N ALA A 685 12.99 -31.55 -6.75
CA ALA A 685 11.83 -32.33 -7.17
C ALA A 685 11.17 -31.77 -8.43
N ARG A 686 11.12 -30.44 -8.58
CA ARG A 686 10.61 -29.79 -9.80
C ARG A 686 11.45 -30.15 -11.04
N VAL A 687 12.79 -30.09 -10.93
CA VAL A 687 13.69 -30.44 -12.03
C VAL A 687 13.61 -31.95 -12.34
N ALA A 688 13.60 -32.79 -11.31
CA ALA A 688 13.58 -34.24 -11.45
C ALA A 688 12.28 -34.75 -12.11
N ARG A 689 11.12 -34.15 -11.78
CA ARG A 689 9.81 -34.48 -12.39
C ARG A 689 9.73 -34.18 -13.88
N GLN A 690 10.47 -33.17 -14.35
CA GLN A 690 10.48 -32.77 -15.76
C GLN A 690 11.41 -33.66 -16.61
N GLN A 691 12.40 -34.29 -15.99
CA GLN A 691 13.45 -35.05 -16.69
C GLN A 691 13.29 -36.58 -16.58
N ALA A 692 12.63 -37.11 -15.53
CA ALA A 692 12.42 -38.55 -15.35
C ALA A 692 10.94 -38.90 -15.15
N ASP A 693 10.39 -39.75 -16.02
CA ASP A 693 8.97 -40.10 -16.01
C ASP A 693 8.54 -40.85 -14.73
N VAL A 694 9.44 -41.63 -14.13
CA VAL A 694 9.22 -42.37 -12.86
C VAL A 694 8.95 -41.43 -11.69
N LEU A 695 9.45 -40.20 -11.73
CA LEU A 695 9.35 -39.23 -10.63
C LEU A 695 8.15 -38.30 -10.76
N ARG A 696 7.36 -38.37 -11.85
CA ARG A 696 6.16 -37.53 -12.05
C ARG A 696 5.11 -37.67 -10.94
N ALA A 697 5.08 -38.82 -10.27
CA ALA A 697 4.14 -39.12 -9.19
C ALA A 697 4.38 -38.31 -7.90
N ILE A 698 5.56 -37.68 -7.74
CA ILE A 698 5.85 -36.81 -6.60
C ILE A 698 4.97 -35.57 -6.67
N LYS A 699 4.22 -35.27 -5.62
CA LYS A 699 3.41 -34.05 -5.54
C LYS A 699 4.17 -32.95 -4.82
N LEU A 700 4.19 -31.76 -5.42
CA LEU A 700 4.78 -30.56 -4.85
C LEU A 700 3.67 -29.67 -4.30
N TYR A 701 3.80 -29.17 -3.09
CA TYR A 701 2.78 -28.30 -2.48
C TYR A 701 3.37 -26.96 -2.06
N ARG A 702 2.53 -25.91 -2.08
CA ARG A 702 2.84 -24.56 -1.63
C ARG A 702 1.91 -24.13 -0.52
N CYS A 703 2.47 -23.59 0.56
CA CYS A 703 1.73 -22.98 1.66
C CYS A 703 1.66 -21.45 1.47
N PRO A 704 0.47 -20.86 1.28
CA PRO A 704 0.34 -19.40 1.09
C PRO A 704 0.53 -18.59 2.37
N MET A 705 0.40 -19.23 3.55
CA MET A 705 0.49 -18.58 4.86
C MET A 705 1.87 -18.69 5.52
N ALA A 706 2.82 -19.40 4.92
CA ALA A 706 4.18 -19.48 5.43
C ALA A 706 4.92 -18.13 5.25
N PRO A 707 5.79 -17.72 6.19
CA PRO A 707 6.47 -16.41 6.20
C PRO A 707 7.42 -16.18 5.01
N GLN A 708 7.76 -17.23 4.27
CA GLN A 708 8.40 -17.27 2.94
C GLN A 708 7.66 -18.33 2.11
N PRO A 709 7.76 -18.44 0.77
CA PRO A 709 6.98 -19.42 0.04
C PRO A 709 7.37 -20.84 0.50
N GLY A 710 6.54 -21.40 1.38
CA GLY A 710 6.79 -22.69 2.01
C GLY A 710 6.43 -23.78 1.02
N PHE A 711 7.43 -24.50 0.54
CA PHE A 711 7.23 -25.64 -0.35
C PHE A 711 7.49 -26.94 0.39
N TRP A 712 6.87 -28.03 -0.02
CA TRP A 712 7.24 -29.37 0.42
C TRP A 712 6.82 -30.40 -0.61
N ILE A 713 7.37 -31.61 -0.47
CA ILE A 713 6.99 -32.76 -1.28
C ILE A 713 6.17 -33.73 -0.43
N GLN A 714 5.24 -34.42 -1.07
CA GLN A 714 4.49 -35.51 -0.44
C GLN A 714 4.25 -36.61 -1.46
N THR A 715 4.54 -37.86 -1.06
CA THR A 715 4.48 -39.03 -1.94
C THR A 715 3.09 -39.69 -1.91
N ASN A 716 2.43 -39.76 -0.75
CA ASN A 716 1.13 -40.41 -0.59
C ASN A 716 0.25 -39.73 0.49
N GLY A 717 -1.06 -40.02 0.47
CA GLY A 717 -2.00 -39.63 1.53
C GLY A 717 -2.74 -38.30 1.31
N PRO A 718 -3.66 -37.93 2.24
CA PRO A 718 -4.34 -36.63 2.22
C PRO A 718 -3.32 -35.50 2.44
N LEU A 719 -3.63 -34.31 1.93
CA LEU A 719 -2.80 -33.12 2.14
C LEU A 719 -2.55 -32.90 3.64
N ARG A 720 -1.28 -32.70 4.02
CA ARG A 720 -0.85 -32.41 5.38
C ARG A 720 0.19 -31.29 5.38
N ASN A 721 -0.04 -30.23 6.15
CA ASN A 721 0.81 -29.04 6.16
C ASN A 721 1.92 -29.13 7.24
N PRO A 722 3.20 -29.24 6.86
CA PRO A 722 4.31 -29.38 7.82
C PRO A 722 4.66 -28.08 8.56
N TYR A 723 4.22 -26.91 8.10
CA TYR A 723 4.57 -25.62 8.71
C TYR A 723 3.69 -25.24 9.90
N PHE A 724 2.47 -25.79 9.94
CA PHE A 724 1.48 -25.49 10.98
C PHE A 724 1.08 -26.73 11.78
N GLY A 725 1.52 -27.93 11.37
CA GLY A 725 1.26 -29.17 12.10
C GLY A 725 -0.19 -29.61 12.02
N SER A 726 -0.67 -30.23 13.10
CA SER A 726 -2.04 -30.75 13.21
C SER A 726 -3.12 -29.66 13.16
N GLU A 727 -2.77 -28.41 13.45
CA GLU A 727 -3.70 -27.27 13.46
C GLU A 727 -4.24 -26.91 12.06
N MET A 728 -3.52 -27.23 10.98
CA MET A 728 -3.93 -26.90 9.61
C MET A 728 -3.57 -27.98 8.58
N LEU A 729 -4.03 -29.21 8.80
CA LEU A 729 -3.74 -30.35 7.91
C LEU A 729 -4.07 -30.06 6.43
N GLY A 730 -5.19 -29.39 6.12
CA GLY A 730 -5.68 -29.19 4.75
C GLY A 730 -5.22 -27.92 4.02
N CYS A 731 -4.28 -27.12 4.56
CA CYS A 731 -3.90 -25.85 3.95
C CYS A 731 -2.66 -26.02 3.03
N GLY A 732 -2.86 -26.02 1.71
CA GLY A 732 -1.77 -26.09 0.74
C GLY A 732 -2.29 -26.27 -0.69
N ASN A 733 -1.59 -25.68 -1.66
CA ASN A 733 -1.93 -25.80 -3.08
C ASN A 733 -0.93 -26.70 -3.80
N GLU A 734 -1.39 -27.74 -4.49
CA GLU A 734 -0.53 -28.58 -5.33
C GLU A 734 -0.02 -27.77 -6.54
N LEU A 735 1.30 -27.75 -6.74
CA LEU A 735 1.96 -27.17 -7.90
C LEU A 735 2.11 -28.23 -8.98
N LYS A 736 1.47 -27.96 -10.12
CA LYS A 736 1.36 -28.91 -11.23
C LYS A 736 2.46 -28.74 -12.28
N ASP A 737 3.03 -27.53 -12.38
CA ASP A 737 4.07 -27.16 -13.35
C ASP A 737 5.35 -26.64 -12.66
#